data_AF-F5YE79-F1
#
_entry.id   AF-F5YE79-F1
#
_cell.length_a   1.000
_cell.length_b   1.000
_cell.length_c   1.000
_cell.angle_alpha   90.00
_cell.angle_beta   90.00
_cell.angle_gamma   90.00
#
_symmetry.space_group_name_H-M   'P 1'
#
loop_
_entity.id
_entity.type
_entity.pdbx_description
1 polymer ?
#
loop_
_entity_poly.entity_id
_entity_poly.type
_entity_poly.pdbx_seq_one_letter_code
_entity_poly.pdbx_strand_id
1 'polypeptide(L)'
;MNKRVSFALVLLLLIVSFPAFAQGQVLDGGILTNASGGIFAIDQQLWFSLAVPGRLRLLLNGEEVYSGTEPVSGELTALPGEERSYTLSAELFSLPPDNTLLESRSWQVFIDKKAPPHPRLGFKSDANGFSLSQTRGNSIAQGYIDTGSELVYVPDLEIGGAVPASSFPAVVWAVDSAGNYSEPRGEYYEFPGVRIENPVPGSWTNPQMLILSGTGEHETKWTIDGSDPNAANSAAVYSGPVRINRVGRIQLRVGWLDSEGSPQEDTVAFTVTGDGYIPGKSNLFDDFHDLEDEGISASRDIPIPESSLWAMGGKPDHAGGGKVAMQLEPGIRRIAAIHLAAGTNDIESGKAESGIYRFAYLLDGIGAPGGRSWNASEKGEFMLSEQANDDNSPPLKMVYSGRSRVLVSPEDSVRYRWDGDRPWQEGKGVICVPESGGLLYWYVGAQSQEPFRLTVPPLPNPESPALTGFVGFRRLSPADDSSWHIASDNLIYSPQALRNRIFGACDGEDLEWAFLASDGQILDKKRSDRLAPLPPVLVAPIENSWIRGPVTARLEGYEDNVMPVISVSLRYASGREAALKGNNKLDINSPSDELASVTIIAYVEDAAGNHSSSVMRRFTLDPKTIYAAAPEFASGGAGQKGDRDNPFQSLEDALAYAKTNGLATICIGGTLKLENPVVVSKQIRLNGLWDKDPSTLVLGEKAVFSVEGNGELSLSSLKIEKRNWLLPLIKAGKNALVEIANAEITQAGLLLAIDEGGIARVSGSRISLLPGDSQRNSGIVSKSADISISNSSFDMNGLNSLLFDAHGGNIKAEESEFLVSAESTASVFSLVDMVCSLSNNAISARANDYASALEVHNSGILLNSGSIEVSARDCTAILLDRSNAMFLNAAFTVKSSFLSRAMEIRGAFPKVADCAFRYEGSTRRAEVFAGPDAEAPEAETIGGNSFTHFSNIFGNAWPVSRLQGFNHAFAPAGRQNTVLSPSPE
;
A
#
# COMPACT_ATOMS: atom_id res chain seq x y z
N MET A 1 72.44 21.12 40.26
CA MET A 1 72.97 22.01 39.20
C MET A 1 73.39 21.13 38.03
N ASN A 2 72.83 21.44 36.85
CA ASN A 2 73.19 21.02 35.50
C ASN A 2 73.02 19.54 35.11
N LYS A 3 71.84 19.33 34.49
CA LYS A 3 71.45 18.30 33.54
C LYS A 3 72.64 17.73 32.73
N ARG A 4 72.85 16.42 32.85
CA ARG A 4 73.40 15.60 31.78
C ARG A 4 72.23 15.15 30.92
N VAL A 5 72.17 15.62 29.68
CA VAL A 5 71.49 14.94 28.58
C VAL A 5 72.58 14.66 27.57
N SER A 6 72.81 13.38 27.29
CA SER A 6 73.80 12.90 26.35
C SER A 6 73.46 13.40 24.94
N PHE A 7 74.39 14.11 24.32
CA PHE A 7 74.47 14.22 22.87
C PHE A 7 74.92 12.86 22.32
N ALA A 8 74.13 12.25 21.44
CA ALA A 8 74.59 11.21 20.55
C ALA A 8 74.55 11.76 19.12
N LEU A 9 75.63 12.43 18.74
CA LEU A 9 75.97 12.69 17.35
C LEU A 9 77.07 11.67 17.01
N VAL A 10 76.78 10.69 16.16
CA VAL A 10 77.84 9.87 15.54
C VAL A 10 78.25 10.59 14.27
N LEU A 11 79.23 11.48 14.37
CA LEU A 11 79.87 12.07 13.19
C LEU A 11 80.83 11.03 12.60
N LEU A 12 80.33 10.17 11.71
CA LEU A 12 81.18 9.22 10.99
C LEU A 12 81.80 9.92 9.77
N LEU A 13 83.05 10.36 9.92
CA LEU A 13 83.81 11.01 8.85
C LEU A 13 84.33 9.95 7.86
N LEU A 14 83.42 9.44 7.02
CA LEU A 14 83.76 8.55 5.91
C LEU A 14 84.13 9.42 4.70
N ILE A 15 85.44 9.62 4.48
CA ILE A 15 85.95 10.13 3.20
C ILE A 15 85.79 9.01 2.19
N VAL A 16 84.63 8.95 1.54
CA VAL A 16 84.37 8.04 0.42
C VAL A 16 84.20 8.89 -0.83
N SER A 17 85.19 8.81 -1.72
CA SER A 17 85.09 9.36 -3.07
C SER A 17 84.04 8.55 -3.84
N PHE A 18 82.82 9.06 -3.96
CA PHE A 18 81.80 8.47 -4.83
C PHE A 18 82.02 8.94 -6.28
N PRO A 19 82.23 8.05 -7.27
CA PRO A 19 82.02 8.39 -8.67
C PRO A 19 80.51 8.55 -8.90
N ALA A 20 80.17 9.59 -9.66
CA ALA A 20 78.82 10.10 -9.87
C ALA A 20 77.80 9.03 -10.30
N PHE A 21 76.76 8.84 -9.48
CA PHE A 21 75.41 8.53 -9.92
C PHE A 21 74.43 9.26 -8.99
N ALA A 22 74.14 10.52 -9.33
CA ALA A 22 73.00 11.23 -8.78
C ALA A 22 72.26 11.88 -9.96
N GLN A 23 71.13 11.28 -10.33
CA GLN A 23 70.04 12.02 -10.96
C GLN A 23 69.46 12.92 -9.86
N GLY A 24 70.07 14.08 -9.67
CA GLY A 24 69.62 15.11 -8.73
C GLY A 24 69.45 16.42 -9.49
N GLN A 25 68.30 17.05 -9.28
CA GLN A 25 67.93 18.36 -9.84
C GLN A 25 69.09 19.37 -9.78
N VAL A 26 69.30 20.09 -10.88
CA VAL A 26 70.16 21.27 -10.91
C VAL A 26 69.52 22.33 -10.01
N LEU A 27 70.00 22.44 -8.76
CA LEU A 27 69.62 23.51 -7.84
C LEU A 27 70.61 24.67 -8.04
N ASP A 28 70.12 25.83 -8.48
CA ASP A 28 70.91 27.06 -8.55
C ASP A 28 71.50 27.39 -7.17
N GLY A 29 72.83 27.35 -7.04
CA GLY A 29 73.55 27.71 -5.83
C GLY A 29 74.93 27.06 -5.73
N GLY A 30 75.78 27.61 -4.88
CA GLY A 30 77.12 27.08 -4.58
C GLY A 30 77.13 25.88 -3.64
N ILE A 31 76.04 25.61 -2.91
CA ILE A 31 75.88 24.44 -2.03
C ILE A 31 75.08 23.33 -2.73
N LEU A 32 75.68 22.15 -2.87
CA LEU A 32 75.04 20.92 -3.33
C LEU A 32 74.68 20.04 -2.13
N THR A 33 73.44 19.56 -2.05
CA THR A 33 72.98 18.71 -0.94
C THR A 33 71.73 17.90 -1.31
N ASN A 34 71.51 16.77 -0.61
CA ASN A 34 70.23 16.06 -0.59
C ASN A 34 69.32 16.46 0.58
N ALA A 35 69.71 17.44 1.40
CA ALA A 35 68.90 17.92 2.50
C ALA A 35 67.57 18.52 2.00
N SER A 36 66.48 18.05 2.59
CA SER A 36 65.13 18.54 2.34
C SER A 36 64.41 18.72 3.68
N GLY A 37 63.55 19.74 3.75
CA GLY A 37 62.70 19.95 4.92
C GLY A 37 61.47 19.06 4.83
N GLY A 38 61.00 18.53 5.96
CA GLY A 38 59.88 17.59 5.99
C GLY A 38 59.77 16.80 7.29
N ILE A 39 58.78 15.91 7.34
CA ILE A 39 58.58 14.93 8.41
C ILE A 39 58.98 13.57 7.84
N PHE A 40 59.82 12.83 8.56
CA PHE A 40 60.39 11.57 8.10
C PHE A 40 60.28 10.49 9.17
N ALA A 41 59.81 9.31 8.79
CA ALA A 41 59.78 8.13 9.66
C ALA A 41 61.15 7.46 9.89
N ILE A 42 62.19 7.85 9.13
CA ILE A 42 63.53 7.25 9.20
C ILE A 42 64.61 8.29 9.37
N ASP A 43 65.77 7.83 9.86
CA ASP A 43 66.97 8.64 9.98
C ASP A 43 67.36 9.21 8.61
N GLN A 44 67.74 10.49 8.59
CA GLN A 44 68.06 11.19 7.36
C GLN A 44 69.57 11.29 7.22
N GLN A 45 70.12 10.56 6.26
CA GLN A 45 71.53 10.68 5.88
C GLN A 45 71.68 11.82 4.88
N LEU A 46 72.33 12.88 5.33
CA LEU A 46 72.51 14.11 4.59
C LEU A 46 73.96 14.24 4.13
N TRP A 47 74.15 14.76 2.93
CA TRP A 47 75.46 15.14 2.43
C TRP A 47 75.44 16.58 1.92
N PHE A 48 76.58 17.23 2.03
CA PHE A 48 76.82 18.58 1.57
C PHE A 48 78.15 18.63 0.82
N SER A 49 78.15 19.33 -0.30
CA SER A 49 79.33 19.58 -1.12
C SER A 49 79.23 20.98 -1.71
N LEU A 50 80.33 21.47 -2.29
CA LEU A 50 80.39 22.79 -2.89
C LEU A 50 80.55 22.69 -4.41
N ALA A 51 79.70 23.39 -5.15
CA ALA A 51 79.81 23.53 -6.60
C ALA A 51 80.85 24.58 -7.03
N VAL A 52 81.25 25.45 -6.10
CA VAL A 52 82.22 26.54 -6.32
C VAL A 52 83.27 26.58 -5.20
N PRO A 53 84.48 27.10 -5.44
CA PRO A 53 85.49 27.23 -4.40
C PRO A 53 85.01 28.12 -3.26
N GLY A 54 84.99 27.59 -2.04
CA GLY A 54 84.53 28.28 -0.84
C GLY A 54 84.68 27.40 0.40
N ARG A 55 84.26 27.92 1.55
CA ARG A 55 84.22 27.20 2.83
C ARG A 55 82.77 26.98 3.24
N LEU A 56 82.37 25.73 3.40
CA LEU A 56 81.07 25.32 3.92
C LEU A 56 81.08 25.37 5.45
N ARG A 57 80.01 25.89 6.03
CA ARG A 57 79.73 25.86 7.47
C ARG A 57 78.33 25.29 7.69
N LEU A 58 78.22 24.24 8.48
CA LEU A 58 76.94 23.61 8.81
C LEU A 58 76.59 23.88 10.27
N LEU A 59 75.36 24.35 10.50
CA LEU A 59 74.78 24.54 11.82
C LEU A 59 73.62 23.57 12.03
N LEU A 60 73.62 22.84 13.13
CA LEU A 60 72.49 22.01 13.57
C LEU A 60 71.91 22.61 14.85
N ASN A 61 70.62 22.94 14.83
CA ASN A 61 69.92 23.64 15.91
C ASN A 61 70.61 24.94 16.36
N GLY A 62 71.29 25.62 15.42
CA GLY A 62 72.05 26.85 15.66
C GLY A 62 73.48 26.65 16.16
N GLU A 63 73.92 25.41 16.45
CA GLU A 63 75.30 25.10 16.83
C GLU A 63 76.10 24.65 15.61
N GLU A 64 77.32 25.16 15.43
CA GLU A 64 78.21 24.78 14.34
C GLU A 64 78.72 23.35 14.53
N VAL A 65 78.40 22.47 13.58
CA VAL A 65 78.79 21.05 13.61
C VAL A 65 79.89 20.74 12.59
N TYR A 66 80.09 21.60 11.59
CA TYR A 66 81.14 21.44 10.59
C TYR A 66 81.55 22.79 9.98
N SER A 67 82.85 22.96 9.69
CA SER A 67 83.38 24.09 8.92
C SER A 67 84.62 23.67 8.16
N GLY A 68 84.60 23.75 6.82
CA GLY A 68 85.67 23.22 5.98
C GLY A 68 85.38 23.39 4.49
N THR A 69 86.33 22.97 3.64
CA THR A 69 86.22 23.07 2.17
C THR A 69 85.88 21.73 1.50
N GLU A 70 85.85 20.65 2.28
CA GLU A 70 85.63 19.30 1.78
C GLU A 70 84.14 18.93 1.85
N PRO A 71 83.68 17.96 1.03
CA PRO A 71 82.37 17.36 1.20
C PRO A 71 82.21 16.72 2.58
N VAL A 72 81.01 16.82 3.14
CA VAL A 72 80.69 16.24 4.46
C VAL A 72 79.34 15.54 4.41
N SER A 73 79.21 14.44 5.14
CA SER A 73 77.93 13.77 5.38
C SER A 73 77.67 13.63 6.87
N GLY A 74 76.40 13.67 7.26
CA GLY A 74 75.95 13.47 8.63
C GLY A 74 74.56 12.83 8.65
N GLU A 75 74.20 12.24 9.78
CA GLU A 75 72.91 11.57 9.96
C GLU A 75 72.10 12.27 11.04
N LEU A 76 70.85 12.61 10.74
CA LEU A 76 69.87 13.06 11.72
C LEU A 76 69.12 11.83 12.21
N THR A 77 69.00 11.65 13.53
CA THR A 77 68.43 10.42 14.12
C THR A 77 67.51 10.65 15.33
N ALA A 78 66.39 9.92 15.39
CA ALA A 78 65.54 9.83 16.57
C ALA A 78 65.58 8.40 17.17
N LEU A 79 65.34 8.27 18.47
CA LEU A 79 65.16 6.95 19.08
C LEU A 79 63.81 6.33 18.65
N PRO A 80 63.67 5.00 18.62
CA PRO A 80 62.39 4.35 18.35
C PRO A 80 61.28 4.85 19.30
N GLY A 81 60.13 5.26 18.76
CA GLY A 81 59.02 5.82 19.52
C GLY A 81 59.17 7.31 19.90
N GLU A 82 60.25 7.98 19.47
CA GLU A 82 60.51 9.41 19.72
C GLU A 82 60.20 10.27 18.48
N GLU A 83 59.65 11.45 18.71
CA GLU A 83 59.55 12.54 17.73
C GLU A 83 60.64 13.58 18.04
N ARG A 84 61.49 13.92 17.06
CA ARG A 84 62.58 14.86 17.24
C ARG A 84 62.68 15.85 16.07
N SER A 85 62.77 17.13 16.39
CA SER A 85 62.92 18.21 15.41
C SER A 85 64.36 18.71 15.33
N TYR A 86 64.81 18.95 14.11
CA TYR A 86 66.11 19.50 13.77
C TYR A 86 65.93 20.74 12.88
N THR A 87 66.67 21.80 13.18
CA THR A 87 66.87 22.95 12.31
C THR A 87 68.28 22.89 11.76
N LEU A 88 68.44 22.52 10.50
CA LEU A 88 69.72 22.42 9.83
C LEU A 88 69.94 23.65 8.96
N SER A 89 71.11 24.27 9.04
CA SER A 89 71.49 25.38 8.17
C SER A 89 72.87 25.14 7.56
N ALA A 90 73.00 25.42 6.27
CA ALA A 90 74.25 25.35 5.54
C ALA A 90 74.62 26.73 4.99
N GLU A 91 75.81 27.21 5.31
CA GLU A 91 76.33 28.51 4.94
C GLU A 91 77.61 28.34 4.10
N LEU A 92 77.68 28.97 2.94
CA LEU A 92 78.86 29.00 2.08
C LEU A 92 79.55 30.34 2.23
N PHE A 93 80.84 30.33 2.56
CA PHE A 93 81.69 31.51 2.64
C PHE A 93 82.75 31.51 1.53
N SER A 94 83.21 32.69 1.10
CA SER A 94 84.41 32.80 0.27
C SER A 94 85.67 32.33 1.01
N LEU A 95 86.71 31.94 0.27
CA LEU A 95 87.99 31.54 0.86
C LEU A 95 88.71 32.72 1.54
N PRO A 96 89.57 32.49 2.54
CA PRO A 96 90.32 33.55 3.20
C PRO A 96 91.17 34.39 2.23
N PRO A 97 91.39 35.70 2.51
CA PRO A 97 91.03 36.38 3.76
C PRO A 97 89.58 36.89 3.83
N ASP A 98 88.86 36.93 2.71
CA ASP A 98 87.61 37.70 2.61
C ASP A 98 86.46 37.13 3.48
N ASN A 99 86.33 35.79 3.59
CA ASN A 99 85.38 35.09 4.47
C ASN A 99 83.95 35.68 4.44
N THR A 100 83.50 36.14 3.29
CA THR A 100 82.16 36.71 3.07
C THR A 100 81.14 35.60 2.87
N LEU A 101 79.97 35.69 3.53
CA LEU A 101 78.86 34.74 3.32
C LEU A 101 78.30 34.93 1.90
N LEU A 102 78.40 33.88 1.09
CA LEU A 102 77.95 33.85 -0.30
C LEU A 102 76.55 33.23 -0.43
N GLU A 103 76.22 32.24 0.39
CA GLU A 103 74.93 31.57 0.36
C GLU A 103 74.57 31.01 1.74
N SER A 104 73.29 31.01 2.10
CA SER A 104 72.77 30.34 3.30
C SER A 104 71.45 29.65 2.99
N ARG A 105 71.31 28.39 3.41
CA ARG A 105 70.09 27.57 3.29
C ARG A 105 69.75 26.99 4.64
N SER A 106 68.46 26.87 4.94
CA SER A 106 67.98 26.25 6.18
C SER A 106 66.80 25.33 5.92
N TRP A 107 66.75 24.22 6.65
CA TRP A 107 65.73 23.18 6.57
C TRP A 107 65.25 22.83 7.98
N GLN A 108 63.94 22.68 8.14
CA GLN A 108 63.37 21.98 9.28
C GLN A 108 63.12 20.53 8.93
N VAL A 109 63.73 19.64 9.70
CA VAL A 109 63.63 18.20 9.55
C VAL A 109 63.04 17.64 10.84
N PHE A 110 61.87 17.01 10.76
CA PHE A 110 61.27 16.27 11.87
C PHE A 110 61.49 14.79 11.61
N ILE A 111 62.12 14.10 12.56
CA ILE A 111 62.21 12.64 12.54
C ILE A 111 61.21 12.12 13.57
N ASP A 112 60.13 11.54 13.08
CA ASP A 112 59.04 10.99 13.87
C ASP A 112 59.07 9.48 13.72
N LYS A 113 59.58 8.77 14.74
CA LYS A 113 59.61 7.29 14.77
C LYS A 113 58.50 6.72 15.65
N LYS A 114 57.43 7.47 15.89
CA LYS A 114 56.35 7.06 16.79
C LYS A 114 55.17 6.52 15.99
N ALA A 115 54.86 5.24 16.19
CA ALA A 115 53.75 4.61 15.51
C ALA A 115 52.39 5.26 15.88
N PRO A 116 51.48 5.47 14.91
CA PRO A 116 50.13 5.93 15.18
C PRO A 116 49.30 4.87 15.93
N PRO A 117 48.23 5.28 16.63
CA PRO A 117 47.26 4.33 17.19
C PRO A 117 46.50 3.58 16.09
N HIS A 118 46.03 2.37 16.39
CA HIS A 118 45.25 1.55 15.45
C HIS A 118 43.96 2.25 14.99
N PRO A 119 43.56 2.07 13.71
CA PRO A 119 42.32 2.65 13.21
C PRO A 119 41.11 1.95 13.86
N ARG A 120 40.06 2.73 14.16
CA ARG A 120 38.72 2.21 14.52
C ARG A 120 37.76 2.58 13.40
N LEU A 121 37.12 1.57 12.82
CA LEU A 121 36.20 1.72 11.69
C LEU A 121 34.75 1.79 12.21
N GLY A 122 33.97 2.76 11.72
CA GLY A 122 32.53 2.88 11.99
C GLY A 122 31.70 2.91 10.70
N PHE A 123 30.45 2.43 10.77
CA PHE A 123 29.52 2.36 9.63
C PHE A 123 28.53 3.52 9.64
N LYS A 124 28.22 4.05 8.46
CA LYS A 124 27.11 4.98 8.25
C LYS A 124 26.29 4.57 7.04
N SER A 125 24.97 4.38 7.20
CA SER A 125 24.05 4.06 6.10
C SER A 125 23.43 5.31 5.50
N ASP A 126 23.44 5.44 4.18
CA ASP A 126 22.62 6.41 3.45
C ASP A 126 21.89 5.75 2.26
N ALA A 127 21.07 6.54 1.54
CA ALA A 127 20.25 6.07 0.43
C ALA A 127 21.04 5.49 -0.76
N ASN A 128 22.38 5.67 -0.81
CA ASN A 128 23.26 5.21 -1.88
C ASN A 128 24.26 4.13 -1.43
N GLY A 129 24.25 3.71 -0.16
CA GLY A 129 25.08 2.62 0.35
C GLY A 129 25.70 2.88 1.72
N PHE A 130 26.68 2.06 2.07
CA PHE A 130 27.43 2.17 3.33
C PHE A 130 28.75 2.91 3.10
N SER A 131 29.12 3.78 4.05
CA SER A 131 30.46 4.37 4.12
C SER A 131 31.19 3.94 5.38
N LEU A 132 32.49 3.68 5.22
CA LEU A 132 33.43 3.41 6.31
C LEU A 132 34.03 4.75 6.74
N SER A 133 33.96 5.09 8.03
CA SER A 133 34.57 6.32 8.55
C SER A 133 35.51 6.03 9.72
N GLN A 134 36.65 6.72 9.75
CA GLN A 134 37.63 6.65 10.84
C GLN A 134 37.31 7.71 11.91
N THR A 135 37.36 7.33 13.18
CA THR A 135 37.18 8.29 14.28
C THR A 135 38.52 8.84 14.78
N ARG A 136 38.84 10.08 14.36
CA ARG A 136 39.83 11.05 14.90
C ARG A 136 41.34 10.72 14.79
N GLY A 137 42.05 11.54 14.00
CA GLY A 137 43.52 11.72 14.01
C GLY A 137 44.04 12.34 12.70
N ASN A 138 45.31 12.76 12.64
CA ASN A 138 46.01 13.17 11.40
C ASN A 138 46.61 11.96 10.64
N SER A 139 46.04 10.77 10.82
CA SER A 139 46.52 9.51 10.24
C SER A 139 45.46 8.94 9.32
N ILE A 140 45.85 8.43 8.15
CA ILE A 140 44.98 7.77 7.18
C ILE A 140 44.90 6.27 7.47
N ALA A 141 43.72 5.67 7.33
CA ALA A 141 43.55 4.22 7.45
C ALA A 141 43.75 3.56 6.08
N GLN A 142 44.61 2.54 6.04
CA GLN A 142 44.89 1.74 4.85
C GLN A 142 44.58 0.26 5.12
N GLY A 143 44.27 -0.49 4.07
CA GLY A 143 44.05 -1.92 4.25
C GLY A 143 43.83 -2.70 2.96
N TYR A 144 43.78 -4.02 3.12
CA TYR A 144 43.35 -4.96 2.08
C TYR A 144 42.00 -5.56 2.47
N ILE A 145 41.06 -5.53 1.55
CA ILE A 145 39.74 -6.13 1.70
C ILE A 145 39.68 -7.36 0.80
N ASP A 146 39.32 -8.50 1.39
CA ASP A 146 39.05 -9.73 0.66
C ASP A 146 37.58 -9.71 0.23
N THR A 147 37.32 -9.41 -1.03
CA THR A 147 35.95 -9.43 -1.60
C THR A 147 35.54 -10.82 -2.07
N GLY A 148 36.38 -11.84 -1.85
CA GLY A 148 36.20 -13.20 -2.35
C GLY A 148 36.75 -13.44 -3.76
N SER A 149 36.74 -12.41 -4.63
CA SER A 149 37.24 -12.50 -6.01
C SER A 149 38.63 -11.90 -6.22
N GLU A 150 38.98 -10.84 -5.49
CA GLU A 150 40.27 -10.15 -5.59
C GLU A 150 40.67 -9.57 -4.22
N LEU A 151 41.98 -9.42 -4.00
CA LEU A 151 42.50 -8.65 -2.88
C LEU A 151 42.58 -7.17 -3.27
N VAL A 152 41.67 -6.35 -2.78
CA VAL A 152 41.65 -4.92 -3.13
C VAL A 152 42.46 -4.13 -2.10
N TYR A 153 43.54 -3.47 -2.55
CA TYR A 153 44.27 -2.49 -1.74
C TYR A 153 43.52 -1.17 -1.69
N VAL A 154 43.23 -0.67 -0.49
CA VAL A 154 42.56 0.61 -0.27
C VAL A 154 43.56 1.58 0.39
N PRO A 155 44.11 2.55 -0.35
CA PRO A 155 45.14 3.47 0.14
C PRO A 155 44.60 4.60 1.04
N ASP A 156 43.28 4.80 1.07
CA ASP A 156 42.56 5.66 2.01
C ASP A 156 41.13 5.13 2.17
N LEU A 157 40.78 4.62 3.36
CA LEU A 157 39.51 3.95 3.67
C LEU A 157 38.33 4.94 3.86
N GLU A 158 38.23 5.99 3.04
CA GLU A 158 37.01 6.80 2.86
C GLU A 158 36.22 6.28 1.65
N ILE A 159 35.48 5.19 1.81
CA ILE A 159 34.69 4.58 0.72
C ILE A 159 33.28 5.15 0.72
N GLY A 160 32.93 5.95 -0.29
CA GLY A 160 31.56 6.37 -0.62
C GLY A 160 30.91 5.50 -1.69
N GLY A 161 31.00 4.17 -1.57
CA GLY A 161 30.51 3.21 -2.57
C GLY A 161 30.15 1.85 -1.95
N ALA A 162 29.08 1.24 -2.47
CA ALA A 162 28.45 0.03 -1.94
C ALA A 162 29.42 -1.16 -1.77
N VAL A 163 29.43 -1.76 -0.57
CA VAL A 163 30.15 -3.00 -0.27
C VAL A 163 29.18 -4.20 -0.42
N PRO A 164 29.58 -5.34 -1.04
CA PRO A 164 28.62 -6.29 -1.61
C PRO A 164 28.16 -7.43 -0.69
N ALA A 165 28.69 -7.59 0.52
CA ALA A 165 28.51 -8.84 1.29
C ALA A 165 28.17 -8.61 2.76
N SER A 166 27.18 -9.36 3.28
CA SER A 166 26.71 -9.35 4.68
C SER A 166 27.81 -9.48 5.75
N SER A 167 29.00 -9.94 5.35
CA SER A 167 30.25 -9.81 6.10
C SER A 167 31.49 -9.86 5.19
N PHE A 168 32.64 -9.31 5.61
CA PHE A 168 33.91 -9.43 4.87
C PHE A 168 35.16 -9.44 5.78
N PRO A 169 36.24 -10.19 5.44
CA PRO A 169 37.53 -10.11 6.10
C PRO A 169 38.36 -8.94 5.56
N ALA A 170 39.08 -8.25 6.46
CA ALA A 170 40.05 -7.22 6.07
C ALA A 170 41.30 -7.25 6.95
N VAL A 171 42.42 -6.78 6.40
CA VAL A 171 43.64 -6.45 7.17
C VAL A 171 43.86 -4.95 7.09
N VAL A 172 43.84 -4.25 8.23
CA VAL A 172 43.90 -2.79 8.29
C VAL A 172 45.01 -2.28 9.20
N TRP A 173 45.58 -1.11 8.85
CA TRP A 173 46.56 -0.37 9.66
C TRP A 173 46.40 1.15 9.43
N ALA A 174 47.03 1.96 10.28
CA ALA A 174 47.03 3.42 10.15
C ALA A 174 48.41 3.90 9.70
N VAL A 175 48.43 4.95 8.87
CA VAL A 175 49.64 5.64 8.43
C VAL A 175 49.56 7.11 8.84
N ASP A 176 50.55 7.60 9.58
CA ASP A 176 50.62 9.02 9.94
C ASP A 176 51.31 9.88 8.85
N SER A 177 51.38 11.19 9.08
CA SER A 177 52.02 12.13 8.15
C SER A 177 53.54 11.95 8.00
N ALA A 178 54.20 11.21 8.88
CA ALA A 178 55.63 10.87 8.78
C ALA A 178 55.86 9.58 7.97
N GLY A 179 54.79 8.80 7.76
CA GLY A 179 54.81 7.49 7.11
C GLY A 179 55.02 6.33 8.09
N ASN A 180 54.83 6.53 9.40
CA ASN A 180 54.84 5.43 10.36
C ASN A 180 53.55 4.61 10.27
N TYR A 181 53.68 3.30 10.45
CA TYR A 181 52.56 2.35 10.41
C TYR A 181 52.18 1.92 11.83
N SER A 182 50.89 1.76 12.10
CA SER A 182 50.46 0.93 13.23
C SER A 182 50.57 -0.55 12.87
N GLU A 183 50.58 -1.42 13.87
CA GLU A 183 50.61 -2.88 13.67
C GLU A 183 49.38 -3.34 12.85
N PRO A 184 49.56 -4.08 11.72
CA PRO A 184 48.43 -4.56 10.91
C PRO A 184 47.57 -5.57 11.65
N ARG A 185 46.24 -5.42 11.56
CA ARG A 185 45.28 -6.30 12.25
C ARG A 185 44.27 -6.90 11.29
N GLY A 186 44.08 -8.21 11.36
CA GLY A 186 43.02 -8.93 10.65
C GLY A 186 41.71 -8.89 11.43
N GLU A 187 40.64 -8.38 10.81
CA GLU A 187 39.29 -8.27 11.39
C GLU A 187 38.22 -8.80 10.43
N TYR A 188 37.06 -9.17 10.99
CA TYR A 188 35.85 -9.60 10.26
C TYR A 188 34.73 -8.60 10.58
N TYR A 189 34.02 -8.11 9.57
CA TYR A 189 32.95 -7.13 9.72
C TYR A 189 31.60 -7.72 9.27
N GLU A 190 30.49 -7.51 10.01
CA GLU A 190 29.12 -8.01 9.71
C GLU A 190 28.09 -6.86 9.53
N PHE A 191 27.00 -7.11 8.78
CA PHE A 191 25.93 -6.15 8.47
C PHE A 191 25.03 -5.79 9.66
N PRO A 192 24.58 -4.52 9.80
CA PRO A 192 23.78 -4.10 10.96
C PRO A 192 22.24 -4.01 10.75
N GLY A 193 21.62 -4.74 9.81
CA GLY A 193 20.17 -4.60 9.51
C GLY A 193 19.35 -5.89 9.64
N VAL A 194 18.16 -5.81 10.25
CA VAL A 194 17.22 -6.94 10.39
C VAL A 194 16.41 -7.14 9.11
N ARG A 195 16.19 -8.40 8.67
CA ARG A 195 15.35 -8.73 7.50
C ARG A 195 14.44 -9.93 7.75
N ILE A 196 13.23 -9.90 7.20
CA ILE A 196 12.31 -11.04 7.18
C ILE A 196 12.75 -12.02 6.09
N GLU A 197 13.31 -13.15 6.50
CA GLU A 197 13.68 -14.23 5.58
C GLU A 197 12.55 -15.25 5.42
N ASN A 198 11.70 -15.38 6.44
CA ASN A 198 10.50 -16.21 6.43
C ASN A 198 9.43 -15.60 7.32
N PRO A 199 8.12 -15.65 6.98
CA PRO A 199 7.50 -16.16 5.75
C PRO A 199 7.74 -15.30 4.50
N VAL A 200 7.50 -15.87 3.33
CA VAL A 200 7.47 -15.16 2.04
C VAL A 200 6.03 -14.92 1.57
N PRO A 201 5.76 -13.92 0.70
CA PRO A 201 4.42 -13.69 0.17
C PRO A 201 3.84 -14.93 -0.51
N GLY A 202 2.59 -15.29 -0.19
CA GLY A 202 1.93 -16.44 -0.81
C GLY A 202 0.70 -16.94 -0.07
N SER A 203 0.13 -18.04 -0.56
CA SER A 203 -0.96 -18.77 0.10
C SER A 203 -0.47 -20.16 0.47
N TRP A 204 -0.42 -20.44 1.77
CA TRP A 204 0.16 -21.65 2.34
C TRP A 204 -0.89 -22.44 3.10
N THR A 205 -0.79 -23.76 3.09
CA THR A 205 -1.77 -24.63 3.75
C THR A 205 -1.48 -24.86 5.23
N ASN A 206 -0.27 -24.52 5.67
CA ASN A 206 0.17 -24.61 7.07
C ASN A 206 0.63 -23.24 7.61
N PRO A 207 0.56 -23.05 8.94
CA PRO A 207 1.25 -21.99 9.65
C PRO A 207 2.72 -21.88 9.24
N GLN A 208 3.25 -20.66 9.17
CA GLN A 208 4.62 -20.40 8.71
C GLN A 208 5.54 -20.00 9.87
N MET A 209 6.83 -20.33 9.77
CA MET A 209 7.85 -19.85 10.70
C MET A 209 8.22 -18.38 10.43
N LEU A 210 8.40 -17.59 11.47
CA LEU A 210 9.11 -16.33 11.40
C LEU A 210 10.60 -16.62 11.57
N ILE A 211 11.39 -16.31 10.56
CA ILE A 211 12.85 -16.39 10.61
C ILE A 211 13.40 -15.05 10.16
N LEU A 212 14.21 -14.43 11.02
CA LEU A 212 14.87 -13.15 10.76
C LEU A 212 16.39 -13.33 10.62
N SER A 213 16.99 -12.54 9.74
CA SER A 213 18.45 -12.36 9.66
C SER A 213 18.86 -11.01 10.25
N GLY A 214 20.14 -10.85 10.61
CA GLY A 214 20.70 -9.56 11.07
C GLY A 214 20.17 -9.03 12.41
N THR A 215 19.63 -9.90 13.27
CA THR A 215 19.01 -9.51 14.55
C THR A 215 19.97 -8.95 15.59
N GLY A 216 21.28 -9.13 15.42
CA GLY A 216 22.36 -8.44 16.17
C GLY A 216 22.11 -8.21 17.67
N GLU A 217 22.54 -7.04 18.17
CA GLU A 217 22.29 -6.56 19.54
C GLU A 217 20.95 -5.80 19.68
N HIS A 218 20.13 -5.74 18.62
CA HIS A 218 18.93 -4.90 18.56
C HIS A 218 17.70 -5.66 19.07
N GLU A 219 16.93 -5.07 19.99
CA GLU A 219 15.62 -5.60 20.37
C GLU A 219 14.68 -5.51 19.16
N THR A 220 14.35 -6.67 18.61
CA THR A 220 13.51 -6.79 17.41
C THR A 220 12.10 -7.21 17.81
N LYS A 221 11.09 -6.53 17.29
CA LYS A 221 9.66 -6.76 17.59
C LYS A 221 8.86 -7.09 16.35
N TRP A 222 7.75 -7.81 16.49
CA TRP A 222 6.90 -8.17 15.35
C TRP A 222 5.41 -8.22 15.68
N THR A 223 4.57 -8.01 14.66
CA THR A 223 3.10 -8.05 14.69
C THR A 223 2.56 -8.77 13.47
N ILE A 224 1.36 -9.38 13.54
CA ILE A 224 0.77 -10.21 12.46
C ILE A 224 -0.51 -9.63 11.84
N ASP A 225 -0.95 -8.49 12.34
CA ASP A 225 -2.15 -7.79 11.90
C ASP A 225 -1.85 -6.48 11.15
N GLY A 226 -0.57 -6.15 10.95
CA GLY A 226 -0.12 -4.91 10.33
C GLY A 226 0.02 -3.73 11.29
N SER A 227 -0.21 -3.92 12.59
CA SER A 227 0.04 -2.87 13.59
C SER A 227 1.53 -2.53 13.70
N ASP A 228 1.85 -1.30 14.11
CA ASP A 228 3.23 -0.82 14.23
C ASP A 228 3.99 -1.61 15.33
N PRO A 229 5.04 -2.37 14.97
CA PRO A 229 5.82 -3.16 15.94
C PRO A 229 6.63 -2.30 16.93
N ASN A 230 6.86 -1.02 16.62
CA ASN A 230 7.58 -0.09 17.49
C ASN A 230 6.65 0.61 18.51
N ALA A 231 5.33 0.42 18.40
CA ALA A 231 4.35 0.94 19.36
C ALA A 231 4.24 0.03 20.62
N ALA A 232 4.16 0.65 21.80
CA ALA A 232 4.64 0.06 23.05
C ALA A 232 3.90 -1.18 23.61
N ASN A 233 2.74 -1.64 23.09
CA ASN A 233 1.88 -2.55 23.86
C ASN A 233 1.25 -3.76 23.13
N SER A 234 1.62 -4.10 21.89
CA SER A 234 1.07 -5.29 21.20
C SER A 234 2.05 -6.15 20.40
N ALA A 235 3.34 -5.77 20.36
CA ALA A 235 4.34 -6.47 19.56
C ALA A 235 5.11 -7.53 20.37
N ALA A 236 5.34 -8.69 19.77
CA ALA A 236 6.12 -9.77 20.37
C ALA A 236 7.62 -9.54 20.12
N VAL A 237 8.47 -9.84 21.11
CA VAL A 237 9.93 -9.77 20.95
C VAL A 237 10.41 -11.02 20.21
N TYR A 238 11.26 -10.84 19.20
CA TYR A 238 11.87 -11.93 18.46
C TYR A 238 13.14 -12.41 19.17
N SER A 239 13.16 -13.66 19.63
CA SER A 239 14.30 -14.30 20.30
C SER A 239 14.89 -15.47 19.53
N GLY A 240 14.43 -15.72 18.30
CA GLY A 240 14.79 -16.86 17.45
C GLY A 240 13.61 -17.29 16.57
N PRO A 241 13.80 -18.31 15.71
CA PRO A 241 12.73 -18.85 14.87
C PRO A 241 11.45 -19.11 15.66
N VAL A 242 10.31 -18.59 15.20
CA VAL A 242 9.04 -18.71 15.93
C VAL A 242 7.87 -19.01 14.99
N ARG A 243 7.06 -20.00 15.34
CA ARG A 243 5.89 -20.40 14.52
C ARG A 243 4.76 -19.38 14.60
N ILE A 244 4.32 -18.84 13.47
CA ILE A 244 3.14 -17.97 13.37
C ILE A 244 1.89 -18.85 13.26
N ASN A 245 1.35 -19.26 14.41
CA ASN A 245 0.17 -20.14 14.48
C ASN A 245 -1.15 -19.39 14.23
N ARG A 246 -1.39 -18.94 12.99
CA ARG A 246 -2.60 -18.23 12.58
C ARG A 246 -3.08 -18.68 11.20
N VAL A 247 -4.40 -18.85 11.07
CA VAL A 247 -5.09 -19.11 9.79
C VAL A 247 -5.74 -17.82 9.30
N GLY A 248 -5.84 -17.66 7.98
CA GLY A 248 -6.39 -16.49 7.31
C GLY A 248 -5.31 -15.56 6.77
N ARG A 249 -5.71 -14.34 6.42
CA ARG A 249 -4.80 -13.31 5.91
C ARG A 249 -3.96 -12.73 7.05
N ILE A 250 -2.64 -12.68 6.84
CA ILE A 250 -1.65 -12.21 7.81
C ILE A 250 -0.86 -11.05 7.18
N GLN A 251 -0.69 -9.97 7.95
CA GLN A 251 0.15 -8.83 7.60
C GLN A 251 1.26 -8.77 8.65
N LEU A 252 2.38 -9.42 8.36
CA LEU A 252 3.52 -9.47 9.27
C LEU A 252 4.34 -8.19 9.12
N ARG A 253 4.58 -7.49 10.23
CA ARG A 253 5.52 -6.37 10.32
C ARG A 253 6.56 -6.67 11.37
N VAL A 254 7.81 -6.32 11.09
CA VAL A 254 8.95 -6.44 12.00
C VAL A 254 9.57 -5.06 12.16
N GLY A 255 9.90 -4.67 13.39
CA GLY A 255 10.51 -3.38 13.71
C GLY A 255 11.68 -3.51 14.67
N TRP A 256 12.67 -2.63 14.51
CA TRP A 256 13.83 -2.51 15.37
C TRP A 256 14.29 -1.06 15.44
N LEU A 257 15.14 -0.74 16.42
CA LEU A 257 15.81 0.56 16.51
C LEU A 257 17.24 0.42 15.99
N ASP A 258 17.66 1.30 15.08
CA ASP A 258 19.06 1.36 14.65
C ASP A 258 19.98 1.91 15.75
N SER A 259 21.29 1.97 15.47
CA SER A 259 22.30 2.47 16.41
C SER A 259 22.12 3.94 16.81
N GLU A 260 21.29 4.71 16.09
CA GLU A 260 20.96 6.10 16.40
C GLU A 260 19.62 6.24 17.12
N GLY A 261 18.92 5.13 17.36
CA GLY A 261 17.62 5.09 18.03
C GLY A 261 16.44 5.39 17.10
N SER A 262 16.63 5.37 15.78
CA SER A 262 15.55 5.57 14.81
C SER A 262 14.83 4.26 14.50
N PRO A 263 13.48 4.28 14.36
CA PRO A 263 12.71 3.08 14.05
C PRO A 263 12.90 2.68 12.59
N GLN A 264 13.20 1.40 12.40
CA GLN A 264 13.28 0.72 11.11
C GLN A 264 12.23 -0.38 11.06
N GLU A 265 11.79 -0.77 9.85
CA GLU A 265 10.81 -1.84 9.68
C GLU A 265 10.94 -2.64 8.38
N ASP A 266 10.42 -3.86 8.41
CA ASP A 266 10.25 -4.76 7.26
C ASP A 266 8.84 -5.40 7.31
N THR A 267 8.25 -5.72 6.15
CA THR A 267 6.84 -6.15 6.05
C THR A 267 6.62 -7.23 5.00
N VAL A 268 5.82 -8.25 5.34
CA VAL A 268 5.38 -9.29 4.41
C VAL A 268 3.91 -9.66 4.60
N ALA A 269 3.19 -9.88 3.49
CA ALA A 269 1.79 -10.26 3.48
C ALA A 269 1.60 -11.68 2.93
N PHE A 270 0.90 -12.55 3.65
CA PHE A 270 0.62 -13.93 3.22
C PHE A 270 -0.74 -14.43 3.74
N THR A 271 -1.21 -15.56 3.21
CA THR A 271 -2.47 -16.21 3.63
C THR A 271 -2.19 -17.64 4.04
N VAL A 272 -2.78 -18.07 5.16
CA VAL A 272 -2.75 -19.46 5.61
C VAL A 272 -4.16 -20.04 5.48
N THR A 273 -4.33 -21.16 4.77
CA THR A 273 -5.65 -21.75 4.49
C THR A 273 -6.04 -22.89 5.42
N GLY A 274 -5.08 -23.43 6.19
CA GLY A 274 -5.31 -24.53 7.14
C GLY A 274 -4.39 -24.42 8.35
N ASP A 275 -4.74 -25.13 9.43
CA ASP A 275 -3.97 -25.18 10.67
C ASP A 275 -2.75 -26.13 10.62
N GLY A 276 -2.53 -26.77 9.47
CA GLY A 276 -1.49 -27.77 9.26
C GLY A 276 -1.93 -29.21 9.59
N TYR A 277 -3.18 -29.44 10.02
CA TYR A 277 -3.68 -30.79 10.31
C TYR A 277 -4.12 -31.53 9.04
N ILE A 278 -3.56 -32.73 8.81
CA ILE A 278 -4.04 -33.66 7.77
C ILE A 278 -4.62 -34.91 8.44
N PRO A 279 -5.94 -35.18 8.31
CA PRO A 279 -6.57 -36.36 8.91
C PRO A 279 -5.91 -37.67 8.44
N GLY A 280 -5.45 -38.49 9.39
CA GLY A 280 -4.95 -39.85 9.12
C GLY A 280 -3.45 -40.00 8.83
N LYS A 281 -2.64 -38.93 8.89
CA LYS A 281 -1.18 -38.98 8.65
C LYS A 281 -0.36 -38.29 9.76
N SER A 282 -0.72 -38.49 11.03
CA SER A 282 -0.13 -37.77 12.18
C SER A 282 1.40 -37.83 12.23
N ASN A 283 2.01 -39.01 12.05
CA ASN A 283 3.43 -39.17 12.41
C ASN A 283 4.42 -38.56 11.39
N LEU A 284 4.00 -38.22 10.17
CA LEU A 284 4.93 -37.83 9.10
C LEU A 284 5.10 -36.30 8.99
N PHE A 285 4.12 -35.52 9.43
CA PHE A 285 4.21 -34.06 9.47
C PHE A 285 4.61 -33.52 10.84
N ASP A 286 4.42 -34.31 11.91
CA ASP A 286 5.02 -34.06 13.23
C ASP A 286 6.56 -33.97 13.10
N ASP A 287 7.18 -34.89 12.33
CA ASP A 287 8.62 -34.84 12.02
C ASP A 287 9.04 -33.55 11.28
N PHE A 288 8.18 -33.00 10.41
CA PHE A 288 8.47 -31.74 9.69
C PHE A 288 8.36 -30.53 10.63
N HIS A 289 7.41 -30.56 11.57
CA HIS A 289 7.17 -29.47 12.52
C HIS A 289 8.18 -29.43 13.67
N ASP A 290 8.55 -30.59 14.22
CA ASP A 290 9.59 -30.68 15.25
C ASP A 290 10.94 -30.14 14.73
N LEU A 291 11.19 -30.32 13.43
CA LEU A 291 12.36 -29.79 12.72
C LEU A 291 12.33 -28.27 12.47
N GLU A 292 11.14 -27.67 12.34
CA GLU A 292 10.99 -26.23 12.17
C GLU A 292 11.33 -25.48 13.47
N ASP A 293 10.91 -26.02 14.62
CA ASP A 293 11.06 -25.38 15.93
C ASP A 293 12.49 -25.48 16.50
N GLU A 294 13.25 -26.53 16.16
CA GLU A 294 14.64 -26.73 16.64
C GLU A 294 15.73 -26.20 15.70
N GLY A 295 15.40 -25.96 14.42
CA GLY A 295 16.38 -25.70 13.37
C GLY A 295 17.25 -26.92 13.02
N ILE A 296 17.92 -26.90 11.88
CA ILE A 296 18.79 -28.00 11.45
C ILE A 296 20.24 -27.63 11.74
N SER A 297 20.82 -28.26 12.77
CA SER A 297 22.21 -28.07 13.23
C SER A 297 23.14 -29.24 12.88
N ALA A 298 22.64 -30.25 12.18
CA ALA A 298 23.41 -31.33 11.55
C ALA A 298 22.76 -31.77 10.23
N SER A 299 23.55 -32.22 9.25
CA SER A 299 23.03 -32.75 7.98
C SER A 299 22.03 -33.90 8.22
N ARG A 300 20.86 -33.85 7.56
CA ARG A 300 19.74 -34.77 7.84
C ARG A 300 18.95 -35.09 6.58
N ASP A 301 18.47 -36.32 6.47
CA ASP A 301 17.56 -36.75 5.42
C ASP A 301 16.10 -36.53 5.85
N ILE A 302 15.33 -35.82 5.04
CA ILE A 302 13.90 -35.57 5.24
C ILE A 302 13.10 -36.50 4.31
N PRO A 303 12.26 -37.41 4.83
CA PRO A 303 11.45 -38.30 4.00
C PRO A 303 10.30 -37.54 3.32
N ILE A 304 10.09 -37.75 2.01
CA ILE A 304 8.98 -37.16 1.26
C ILE A 304 7.91 -38.23 1.01
N PRO A 305 6.63 -38.00 1.38
CA PRO A 305 5.56 -38.97 1.18
C PRO A 305 5.39 -39.40 -0.29
N GLU A 306 5.21 -40.70 -0.55
CA GLU A 306 4.97 -41.25 -1.90
C GLU A 306 3.79 -40.61 -2.63
N SER A 307 2.77 -40.16 -1.89
CA SER A 307 1.55 -39.56 -2.45
C SER A 307 1.63 -38.04 -2.65
N SER A 308 2.79 -37.42 -2.44
CA SER A 308 2.94 -35.95 -2.53
C SER A 308 3.78 -35.55 -3.73
N LEU A 309 3.51 -34.37 -4.28
CA LEU A 309 4.50 -33.65 -5.07
C LEU A 309 5.32 -32.75 -4.15
N TRP A 310 6.60 -32.56 -4.46
CA TRP A 310 7.49 -31.73 -3.67
C TRP A 310 8.40 -30.85 -4.53
N ALA A 311 8.95 -29.79 -3.94
CA ALA A 311 10.02 -28.98 -4.50
C ALA A 311 10.82 -28.29 -3.38
N MET A 312 12.06 -27.90 -3.67
CA MET A 312 12.81 -26.92 -2.86
C MET A 312 12.41 -25.52 -3.35
N GLY A 313 11.58 -24.82 -2.58
CA GLY A 313 10.91 -23.59 -3.01
C GLY A 313 9.96 -23.79 -4.21
N GLY A 314 9.29 -22.73 -4.64
CA GLY A 314 8.47 -22.71 -5.88
C GLY A 314 7.30 -23.70 -5.96
N LYS A 315 6.81 -24.02 -7.17
CA LYS A 315 5.66 -24.93 -7.34
C LYS A 315 6.09 -26.40 -7.20
N PRO A 316 5.43 -27.23 -6.36
CA PRO A 316 5.74 -28.66 -6.25
C PRO A 316 5.49 -29.41 -7.56
N ASP A 317 6.53 -30.02 -8.12
CA ASP A 317 6.49 -30.72 -9.41
C ASP A 317 7.28 -32.05 -9.42
N HIS A 318 8.01 -32.37 -8.35
CA HIS A 318 8.72 -33.64 -8.21
C HIS A 318 7.87 -34.68 -7.48
N ALA A 319 7.82 -35.91 -8.00
CA ALA A 319 7.16 -37.01 -7.30
C ALA A 319 7.87 -37.34 -5.98
N GLY A 320 7.09 -37.56 -4.92
CA GLY A 320 7.57 -38.01 -3.62
C GLY A 320 7.94 -39.50 -3.59
N GLY A 321 8.18 -40.03 -2.38
CA GLY A 321 8.61 -41.42 -2.17
C GLY A 321 10.13 -41.60 -2.02
N GLY A 322 10.87 -40.49 -2.01
CA GLY A 322 12.31 -40.43 -1.76
C GLY A 322 12.65 -39.70 -0.45
N LYS A 323 13.93 -39.34 -0.30
CA LYS A 323 14.42 -38.49 0.78
C LYS A 323 15.11 -37.25 0.20
N VAL A 324 14.96 -36.11 0.88
CA VAL A 324 15.70 -34.88 0.62
C VAL A 324 16.84 -34.80 1.62
N ALA A 325 18.08 -34.85 1.15
CA ALA A 325 19.24 -34.66 2.00
C ALA A 325 19.49 -33.15 2.21
N MET A 326 19.26 -32.68 3.43
CA MET A 326 19.67 -31.34 3.87
C MET A 326 21.11 -31.42 4.35
N GLN A 327 22.03 -30.77 3.66
CA GLN A 327 23.45 -30.74 4.04
C GLN A 327 23.82 -29.36 4.56
N LEU A 328 24.49 -29.33 5.72
CA LEU A 328 25.08 -28.11 6.25
C LEU A 328 26.39 -27.82 5.56
N GLU A 329 26.59 -26.56 5.22
CA GLU A 329 27.87 -26.06 4.75
C GLU A 329 28.55 -25.28 5.88
N PRO A 330 29.77 -25.66 6.28
CA PRO A 330 30.50 -24.98 7.34
C PRO A 330 30.61 -23.47 7.08
N GLY A 331 30.24 -22.65 8.07
CA GLY A 331 30.31 -21.19 7.98
C GLY A 331 29.17 -20.53 7.19
N ILE A 332 28.24 -21.29 6.61
CA ILE A 332 27.06 -20.74 5.92
C ILE A 332 25.81 -21.00 6.74
N ARG A 333 25.10 -19.92 7.08
CA ARG A 333 23.72 -19.96 7.56
C ARG A 333 22.76 -19.66 6.40
N ARG A 334 21.76 -20.51 6.16
CA ARG A 334 20.80 -20.36 5.05
C ARG A 334 19.41 -20.87 5.42
N ILE A 335 18.39 -20.48 4.66
CA ILE A 335 17.04 -21.03 4.79
C ILE A 335 16.74 -21.94 3.62
N ALA A 336 16.26 -23.14 3.90
CA ALA A 336 15.74 -24.06 2.91
C ALA A 336 14.24 -24.25 3.12
N ALA A 337 13.44 -24.04 2.07
CA ALA A 337 12.00 -24.27 2.12
C ALA A 337 11.62 -25.53 1.32
N ILE A 338 10.96 -26.50 1.94
CA ILE A 338 10.33 -27.62 1.24
C ILE A 338 8.87 -27.28 1.00
N HIS A 339 8.45 -27.26 -0.27
CA HIS A 339 7.05 -27.13 -0.64
C HIS A 339 6.48 -28.51 -0.95
N LEU A 340 5.31 -28.83 -0.41
CA LEU A 340 4.60 -30.08 -0.63
C LEU A 340 3.18 -29.81 -1.12
N ALA A 341 2.76 -30.51 -2.17
CA ALA A 341 1.36 -30.61 -2.54
C ALA A 341 0.89 -32.04 -2.21
N ALA A 342 -0.01 -32.17 -1.24
CA ALA A 342 -0.54 -33.47 -0.84
C ALA A 342 -1.51 -33.97 -1.91
N GLY A 343 -1.13 -35.02 -2.65
CA GLY A 343 -2.07 -35.79 -3.47
C GLY A 343 -2.80 -36.79 -2.58
N THR A 344 -4.10 -36.61 -2.39
CA THR A 344 -4.95 -37.76 -2.05
C THR A 344 -5.16 -38.56 -3.32
N ASN A 345 -4.73 -39.81 -3.34
CA ASN A 345 -5.16 -40.80 -4.34
C ASN A 345 -6.63 -41.18 -4.09
N ASP A 346 -7.52 -40.18 -4.05
CA ASP A 346 -8.96 -40.38 -3.96
C ASP A 346 -9.59 -39.80 -5.23
N ILE A 347 -9.25 -40.44 -6.35
CA ILE A 347 -9.75 -40.12 -7.70
C ILE A 347 -11.29 -40.34 -7.79
N GLU A 348 -11.93 -40.92 -6.78
CA GLU A 348 -13.38 -41.18 -6.77
C GLU A 348 -14.24 -40.08 -6.11
N SER A 349 -13.69 -39.13 -5.33
CA SER A 349 -14.51 -38.15 -4.60
C SER A 349 -14.49 -36.71 -5.16
N GLY A 350 -13.70 -36.42 -6.19
CA GLY A 350 -13.79 -35.16 -6.96
C GLY A 350 -13.53 -33.87 -6.18
N LYS A 351 -12.98 -33.95 -4.96
CA LYS A 351 -12.58 -32.80 -4.13
C LYS A 351 -11.11 -32.93 -3.74
N ALA A 352 -10.21 -32.57 -4.65
CA ALA A 352 -8.82 -32.32 -4.28
C ALA A 352 -8.70 -30.88 -3.77
N GLU A 353 -8.59 -30.69 -2.45
CA GLU A 353 -8.08 -29.43 -1.90
C GLU A 353 -6.57 -29.39 -2.18
N SER A 354 -6.18 -28.83 -3.32
CA SER A 354 -4.78 -28.71 -3.76
C SER A 354 -4.08 -27.55 -3.02
N GLY A 355 -3.89 -27.71 -1.70
CA GLY A 355 -3.10 -26.81 -0.89
C GLY A 355 -1.59 -27.05 -1.04
N ILE A 356 -0.78 -25.98 -1.03
CA ILE A 356 0.69 -26.08 -0.94
C ILE A 356 1.10 -25.88 0.52
N TYR A 357 1.65 -26.92 1.12
CA TYR A 357 2.33 -26.85 2.41
C TYR A 357 3.74 -26.34 2.19
N ARG A 358 4.22 -25.44 3.04
CA ARG A 358 5.57 -24.86 2.96
C ARG A 358 6.23 -24.97 4.31
N PHE A 359 7.34 -25.71 4.36
CA PHE A 359 8.13 -25.93 5.57
C PHE A 359 9.48 -25.26 5.42
N ALA A 360 9.80 -24.30 6.29
CA ALA A 360 11.02 -23.51 6.19
C ALA A 360 12.00 -23.85 7.31
N TYR A 361 13.20 -24.25 6.94
CA TYR A 361 14.25 -24.71 7.85
C TYR A 361 15.42 -23.74 7.86
N LEU A 362 15.84 -23.31 9.05
CA LEU A 362 17.12 -22.65 9.25
C LEU A 362 18.22 -23.72 9.28
N LEU A 363 19.10 -23.69 8.28
CA LEU A 363 20.32 -24.50 8.20
C LEU A 363 21.46 -23.67 8.80
N ASP A 364 21.90 -24.00 10.02
CA ASP A 364 22.92 -23.23 10.74
C ASP A 364 24.29 -23.94 10.72
N GLY A 365 25.08 -23.66 9.68
CA GLY A 365 26.42 -24.24 9.51
C GLY A 365 27.52 -23.57 10.33
N ILE A 366 27.21 -22.57 11.17
CA ILE A 366 28.21 -21.75 11.89
C ILE A 366 29.00 -22.56 12.95
N GLY A 367 28.49 -23.73 13.38
CA GLY A 367 29.14 -24.60 14.37
C GLY A 367 29.32 -26.08 13.96
N ALA A 368 29.04 -26.45 12.71
CA ALA A 368 29.12 -27.84 12.26
C ALA A 368 30.58 -28.34 12.23
N PRO A 369 30.88 -29.57 12.69
CA PRO A 369 32.22 -30.15 12.53
C PRO A 369 32.54 -30.22 11.04
N GLY A 370 33.63 -29.59 10.63
CA GLY A 370 33.95 -29.37 9.22
C GLY A 370 33.80 -30.64 8.37
N GLY A 371 32.79 -30.65 7.49
CA GLY A 371 32.97 -31.27 6.19
C GLY A 371 34.18 -30.60 5.53
N ARG A 372 34.92 -31.33 4.68
CA ARG A 372 36.08 -30.77 3.98
C ARG A 372 35.63 -29.66 3.03
N SER A 373 35.48 -28.45 3.55
CA SER A 373 35.91 -27.28 2.82
C SER A 373 37.41 -27.46 2.56
N TRP A 374 37.85 -27.17 1.34
CA TRP A 374 39.27 -26.96 1.11
C TRP A 374 39.65 -25.67 1.85
N ASN A 375 39.99 -25.82 3.13
CA ASN A 375 40.33 -24.72 4.02
C ASN A 375 41.76 -24.26 3.72
N ALA A 376 41.88 -23.07 3.16
CA ALA A 376 42.97 -22.15 3.46
C ALA A 376 42.63 -21.29 4.70
N SER A 377 41.86 -21.83 5.65
CA SER A 377 41.53 -21.16 6.91
C SER A 377 42.29 -21.80 8.06
N GLU A 378 43.58 -21.49 8.17
CA GLU A 378 44.14 -21.33 9.51
C GLU A 378 44.01 -19.84 9.86
N LYS A 379 43.60 -19.51 11.08
CA LYS A 379 43.94 -18.22 11.67
C LYS A 379 45.20 -18.52 12.45
N GLY A 380 46.31 -17.89 12.11
CA GLY A 380 47.56 -18.12 12.82
C GLY A 380 48.53 -16.98 12.60
N GLU A 381 49.22 -16.59 13.66
CA GLU A 381 50.48 -15.88 13.50
C GLU A 381 51.53 -16.96 13.23
N PHE A 382 52.13 -16.96 12.04
CA PHE A 382 53.22 -17.87 11.72
C PHE A 382 54.53 -17.09 11.72
N MET A 383 55.41 -17.40 12.67
CA MET A 383 56.78 -16.87 12.70
C MET A 383 57.61 -17.66 11.70
N LEU A 384 57.99 -17.05 10.60
CA LEU A 384 58.74 -17.72 9.52
C LEU A 384 60.20 -18.02 9.89
N SER A 385 60.69 -17.52 11.03
CA SER A 385 62.09 -17.69 11.47
C SER A 385 62.46 -19.13 11.83
N GLU A 386 61.51 -20.02 12.13
CA GLU A 386 61.83 -21.43 12.45
C GLU A 386 62.23 -22.27 11.21
N GLN A 387 61.95 -21.81 9.99
CA GLN A 387 62.25 -22.55 8.75
C GLN A 387 63.44 -21.99 7.94
N ALA A 388 64.05 -20.90 8.38
CA ALA A 388 65.32 -20.46 7.82
C ALA A 388 66.45 -21.30 8.44
N ASN A 389 67.33 -21.86 7.60
CA ASN A 389 68.44 -22.75 8.02
C ASN A 389 69.51 -22.09 8.93
N ASP A 390 69.26 -20.94 9.54
CA ASP A 390 70.23 -20.21 10.35
C ASP A 390 69.57 -19.41 11.48
N ASP A 391 70.01 -19.64 12.72
CA ASP A 391 69.52 -19.05 13.99
C ASP A 391 69.68 -17.51 14.08
N ASN A 392 70.24 -16.86 13.06
CA ASN A 392 70.50 -15.42 13.02
C ASN A 392 69.66 -14.65 11.97
N SER A 393 68.58 -15.25 11.47
CA SER A 393 67.70 -14.58 10.49
C SER A 393 66.76 -13.56 11.18
N PRO A 394 66.61 -12.31 10.68
CA PRO A 394 65.70 -11.34 11.26
C PRO A 394 64.22 -11.78 11.13
N PRO A 395 63.37 -11.54 12.14
CA PRO A 395 62.03 -12.13 12.16
C PRO A 395 61.09 -11.45 11.16
N LEU A 396 60.73 -12.15 10.08
CA LEU A 396 59.60 -11.76 9.23
C LEU A 396 58.31 -12.43 9.76
N LYS A 397 57.27 -11.63 9.99
CA LYS A 397 55.97 -12.11 10.46
C LYS A 397 54.99 -12.17 9.29
N MET A 398 54.35 -13.33 9.08
CA MET A 398 53.28 -13.44 8.09
C MET A 398 51.92 -13.30 8.79
N VAL A 399 51.13 -12.31 8.35
CA VAL A 399 49.77 -12.08 8.83
C VAL A 399 48.80 -12.43 7.71
N TYR A 400 47.79 -13.24 8.02
CA TYR A 400 46.82 -13.70 7.03
C TYR A 400 45.40 -13.82 7.57
N SER A 401 44.42 -13.59 6.69
CA SER A 401 42.98 -13.74 6.92
C SER A 401 42.29 -13.99 5.57
N GLY A 402 41.69 -15.17 5.38
CA GLY A 402 41.17 -15.57 4.08
C GLY A 402 42.28 -15.78 3.04
N ARG A 403 42.12 -15.24 1.82
CA ARG A 403 43.16 -15.27 0.78
C ARG A 403 44.24 -14.19 0.98
N SER A 404 44.01 -13.23 1.89
CA SER A 404 44.92 -12.12 2.18
C SER A 404 46.18 -12.59 2.90
N ARG A 405 47.36 -12.32 2.34
CA ARG A 405 48.67 -12.59 2.98
C ARG A 405 49.61 -11.41 2.83
N VAL A 406 50.12 -10.90 3.95
CA VAL A 406 51.17 -9.87 3.99
C VAL A 406 52.33 -10.30 4.88
N LEU A 407 53.55 -9.94 4.47
CA LEU A 407 54.76 -10.08 5.29
C LEU A 407 55.06 -8.75 5.97
N VAL A 408 55.26 -8.78 7.28
CA VAL A 408 55.63 -7.62 8.10
C VAL A 408 57.09 -7.74 8.48
N SER A 409 57.87 -6.71 8.16
CA SER A 409 59.26 -6.56 8.60
C SER A 409 59.33 -5.65 9.83
N PRO A 410 60.00 -6.05 10.92
CA PRO A 410 60.23 -5.20 12.08
C PRO A 410 61.35 -4.16 11.89
N GLU A 411 62.08 -4.19 10.76
CA GLU A 411 63.10 -3.18 10.43
C GLU A 411 62.70 -2.28 9.25
N ASP A 412 63.12 -1.00 9.31
CA ASP A 412 62.68 0.13 8.48
C ASP A 412 63.05 0.02 6.98
N SER A 413 63.92 -0.91 6.57
CA SER A 413 64.22 -1.15 5.16
C SER A 413 64.66 -2.58 4.88
N VAL A 414 63.88 -3.30 4.05
CA VAL A 414 64.22 -4.64 3.57
C VAL A 414 64.28 -4.62 2.05
N ARG A 415 65.39 -5.10 1.48
CA ARG A 415 65.49 -5.26 0.02
C ARG A 415 65.16 -6.69 -0.34
N TYR A 416 64.15 -6.92 -1.19
CA TYR A 416 63.62 -8.26 -1.48
C TYR A 416 63.43 -8.51 -2.98
N ARG A 417 63.37 -9.79 -3.38
CA ARG A 417 62.93 -10.23 -4.71
C ARG A 417 62.26 -11.59 -4.66
N TRP A 418 61.34 -11.83 -5.59
CA TRP A 418 60.64 -13.10 -5.79
C TRP A 418 61.24 -13.85 -6.97
N ASP A 419 61.60 -15.13 -6.77
CA ASP A 419 62.11 -16.09 -7.76
C ASP A 419 63.16 -15.53 -8.73
N GLY A 420 64.44 -15.79 -8.43
CA GLY A 420 65.59 -15.85 -9.36
C GLY A 420 65.93 -14.66 -10.26
N ASP A 421 64.98 -14.24 -11.10
CA ASP A 421 65.15 -13.37 -12.28
C ASP A 421 64.40 -12.03 -12.19
N ARG A 422 63.72 -11.71 -11.07
CA ARG A 422 63.13 -10.37 -10.86
C ARG A 422 64.13 -9.37 -10.26
N PRO A 423 64.07 -8.08 -10.64
CA PRO A 423 64.90 -7.04 -10.05
C PRO A 423 64.62 -6.88 -8.55
N TRP A 424 65.65 -6.56 -7.78
CA TRP A 424 65.55 -6.28 -6.35
C TRP A 424 64.66 -5.05 -6.09
N GLN A 425 63.73 -5.17 -5.16
CA GLN A 425 62.78 -4.13 -4.74
C GLN A 425 63.07 -3.71 -3.29
N GLU A 426 62.80 -2.46 -2.95
CA GLU A 426 62.85 -1.97 -1.57
C GLU A 426 61.44 -2.03 -0.96
N GLY A 427 61.31 -2.75 0.16
CA GLY A 427 60.10 -2.84 0.97
C GLY A 427 60.22 -2.03 2.25
N LYS A 428 59.19 -1.23 2.56
CA LYS A 428 59.03 -0.53 3.83
C LYS A 428 57.81 -1.09 4.56
N GLY A 429 58.00 -1.61 5.78
CA GLY A 429 56.94 -2.10 6.66
C GLY A 429 56.24 -3.39 6.19
N VAL A 430 55.45 -3.32 5.12
CA VAL A 430 54.55 -4.39 4.66
C VAL A 430 54.92 -4.82 3.23
N ILE A 431 55.14 -6.12 3.02
CA ILE A 431 55.56 -6.72 1.74
C ILE A 431 54.47 -7.66 1.22
N CYS A 432 54.07 -7.49 -0.06
CA CYS A 432 53.03 -8.29 -0.71
C CYS A 432 53.54 -9.68 -1.12
N VAL A 433 52.71 -10.72 -0.91
CA VAL A 433 53.01 -12.12 -1.28
C VAL A 433 52.17 -12.56 -2.48
N PRO A 434 52.78 -13.05 -3.59
CA PRO A 434 52.05 -13.53 -4.76
C PRO A 434 51.34 -14.87 -4.52
N GLU A 435 50.16 -15.06 -5.14
CA GLU A 435 49.30 -16.25 -4.95
C GLU A 435 49.94 -17.58 -5.38
N SER A 436 50.86 -17.54 -6.35
CA SER A 436 51.61 -18.70 -6.85
C SER A 436 52.61 -19.25 -5.85
N GLY A 437 52.84 -18.57 -4.71
CA GLY A 437 54.05 -18.80 -3.92
C GLY A 437 55.31 -18.52 -4.73
N GLY A 438 56.47 -18.87 -4.16
CA GLY A 438 57.78 -18.68 -4.78
C GLY A 438 58.91 -18.58 -3.75
N LEU A 439 60.15 -18.54 -4.23
CA LEU A 439 61.32 -18.28 -3.39
C LEU A 439 61.48 -16.76 -3.16
N LEU A 440 61.34 -16.33 -1.90
CA LEU A 440 61.68 -14.98 -1.48
C LEU A 440 63.16 -14.92 -1.12
N TYR A 441 63.88 -13.98 -1.72
CA TYR A 441 65.23 -13.59 -1.31
C TYR A 441 65.19 -12.21 -0.65
N TRP A 442 65.84 -12.01 0.49
CA TRP A 442 65.92 -10.69 1.12
C TRP A 442 67.25 -10.36 1.83
N TYR A 443 67.49 -9.07 2.02
CA TYR A 443 68.59 -8.47 2.78
C TYR A 443 68.06 -7.58 3.91
N VAL A 444 68.78 -7.55 5.02
CA VAL A 444 68.57 -6.60 6.12
C VAL A 444 69.88 -5.86 6.36
N GLY A 445 69.92 -4.58 5.98
CA GLY A 445 71.11 -3.74 6.06
C GLY A 445 72.30 -4.19 5.19
N ALA A 446 73.39 -3.40 5.22
CA ALA A 446 74.56 -3.56 4.35
C ALA A 446 75.54 -4.69 4.77
N GLN A 447 75.19 -5.56 5.73
CA GLN A 447 76.15 -6.48 6.37
C GLN A 447 75.97 -7.98 6.07
N SER A 448 74.95 -8.43 5.33
CA SER A 448 74.89 -9.84 4.92
C SER A 448 75.58 -10.05 3.56
N GLN A 449 76.55 -10.98 3.51
CA GLN A 449 77.29 -11.29 2.27
C GLN A 449 76.48 -12.14 1.28
N GLU A 450 75.42 -12.80 1.74
CA GLU A 450 74.47 -13.56 0.92
C GLU A 450 73.02 -13.25 1.34
N PRO A 451 72.05 -13.30 0.39
CA PRO A 451 70.65 -13.02 0.69
C PRO A 451 70.01 -14.21 1.43
N PHE A 452 69.20 -13.90 2.45
CA PHE A 452 68.37 -14.91 3.11
C PHE A 452 67.34 -15.45 2.13
N ARG A 453 66.99 -16.74 2.25
CA ARG A 453 66.04 -17.42 1.36
C ARG A 453 64.89 -18.02 2.16
N LEU A 454 63.67 -17.83 1.69
CA LEU A 454 62.46 -18.45 2.24
C LEU A 454 61.62 -18.99 1.09
N THR A 455 61.25 -20.27 1.17
CA THR A 455 60.31 -20.85 0.20
C THR A 455 58.90 -20.60 0.72
N VAL A 456 58.13 -19.78 -0.01
CA VAL A 456 56.73 -19.54 0.29
C VAL A 456 55.89 -20.48 -0.58
N PRO A 457 55.09 -21.39 0.00
CA PRO A 457 54.38 -22.41 -0.78
C PRO A 457 53.30 -21.80 -1.69
N PRO A 458 53.13 -22.32 -2.94
CA PRO A 458 51.96 -22.03 -3.78
C PRO A 458 50.66 -22.45 -3.09
N LEU A 459 49.53 -21.83 -3.49
CA LEU A 459 48.24 -22.48 -3.24
C LEU A 459 48.22 -23.85 -3.98
N PRO A 460 47.75 -24.94 -3.35
CA PRO A 460 47.93 -26.29 -3.91
C PRO A 460 47.20 -26.46 -5.26
N ASN A 461 47.83 -27.11 -6.24
CA ASN A 461 47.23 -27.50 -7.53
C ASN A 461 47.14 -29.05 -7.60
N PRO A 462 45.99 -29.67 -7.94
CA PRO A 462 45.81 -31.12 -7.84
C PRO A 462 46.01 -31.83 -9.21
N GLU A 463 46.91 -32.80 -9.29
CA GLU A 463 47.04 -33.72 -10.44
C GLU A 463 46.92 -35.21 -10.03
N SER A 464 45.79 -35.84 -10.42
CA SER A 464 45.51 -37.24 -10.87
C SER A 464 45.89 -38.52 -10.06
N PRO A 465 45.24 -39.71 -10.27
CA PRO A 465 43.95 -40.02 -10.93
C PRO A 465 43.02 -41.03 -10.16
N ALA A 466 41.69 -40.88 -10.27
CA ALA A 466 40.66 -41.95 -10.30
C ALA A 466 39.29 -41.31 -10.59
N LEU A 467 38.43 -41.95 -11.42
CA LEU A 467 37.10 -41.43 -11.78
C LEU A 467 36.12 -41.47 -10.58
N THR A 468 36.16 -40.44 -9.76
CA THR A 468 35.15 -40.01 -8.80
C THR A 468 34.62 -38.64 -9.22
N GLY A 469 33.30 -38.43 -9.27
CA GLY A 469 32.72 -37.12 -9.61
C GLY A 469 32.21 -36.37 -8.39
N PHE A 470 32.08 -35.05 -8.52
CA PHE A 470 31.54 -34.15 -7.50
C PHE A 470 30.39 -33.31 -8.08
N VAL A 471 29.47 -32.85 -7.23
CA VAL A 471 28.48 -31.83 -7.63
C VAL A 471 29.04 -30.48 -7.25
N GLY A 472 29.28 -29.62 -8.25
CA GLY A 472 29.60 -28.23 -8.03
C GLY A 472 28.36 -27.34 -8.17
N PHE A 473 28.31 -26.22 -7.46
CA PHE A 473 27.36 -25.13 -7.72
C PHE A 473 28.02 -23.77 -7.57
N ARG A 474 27.48 -22.74 -8.21
CA ARG A 474 27.89 -21.33 -8.04
C ARG A 474 26.67 -20.42 -8.11
N ARG A 475 26.72 -19.29 -7.42
CA ARG A 475 25.63 -18.30 -7.44
C ARG A 475 25.76 -17.39 -8.67
N LEU A 476 24.66 -17.14 -9.35
CA LEU A 476 24.62 -16.22 -10.49
C LEU A 476 24.15 -14.81 -10.09
N SER A 477 23.58 -14.65 -8.89
CA SER A 477 23.11 -13.37 -8.38
C SER A 477 23.41 -13.17 -6.88
N PRO A 478 23.85 -11.96 -6.46
CA PRO A 478 24.22 -10.85 -7.34
C PRO A 478 25.46 -11.23 -8.16
N ALA A 479 25.50 -10.80 -9.41
CA ALA A 479 26.44 -11.27 -10.42
C ALA A 479 27.90 -11.05 -9.99
N ASP A 480 28.57 -12.09 -9.47
CA ASP A 480 30.03 -12.29 -9.54
C ASP A 480 30.59 -13.53 -8.79
N ASP A 481 29.79 -14.54 -8.43
CA ASP A 481 30.34 -15.82 -7.95
C ASP A 481 30.75 -16.72 -9.13
N SER A 482 31.94 -16.45 -9.67
CA SER A 482 32.52 -17.27 -10.76
C SER A 482 33.03 -18.64 -10.28
N SER A 483 33.15 -18.83 -8.96
CA SER A 483 33.71 -20.01 -8.28
C SER A 483 32.71 -21.14 -8.08
N TRP A 484 33.11 -22.37 -8.43
CA TRP A 484 32.33 -23.58 -8.16
C TRP A 484 32.57 -24.06 -6.71
N HIS A 485 31.51 -24.09 -5.90
CA HIS A 485 31.46 -24.69 -4.56
C HIS A 485 31.08 -26.17 -4.65
N ILE A 486 31.77 -27.05 -3.92
CA ILE A 486 31.51 -28.49 -3.97
C ILE A 486 30.46 -28.86 -2.92
N ALA A 487 29.30 -29.34 -3.37
CA ALA A 487 28.19 -29.70 -2.49
C ALA A 487 28.31 -31.11 -1.87
N SER A 488 29.19 -32.00 -2.37
CA SER A 488 29.32 -33.35 -1.82
C SER A 488 30.63 -34.04 -2.22
N ASP A 489 31.26 -34.76 -1.28
CA ASP A 489 32.44 -35.59 -1.54
C ASP A 489 32.10 -36.96 -2.16
N ASN A 490 32.85 -37.34 -3.22
CA ASN A 490 32.95 -38.69 -3.78
C ASN A 490 31.63 -39.42 -4.03
N LEU A 491 30.92 -39.00 -5.08
CA LEU A 491 29.76 -39.76 -5.52
C LEU A 491 30.12 -40.72 -6.66
N ILE A 492 30.00 -42.03 -6.39
CA ILE A 492 30.16 -43.09 -7.40
C ILE A 492 28.80 -43.24 -8.13
N TYR A 493 28.69 -42.81 -9.38
CA TYR A 493 27.45 -42.95 -10.17
C TYR A 493 27.65 -43.59 -11.55
N SER A 494 26.58 -44.22 -12.04
CA SER A 494 26.38 -44.47 -13.47
C SER A 494 25.77 -43.23 -14.16
N PRO A 495 26.04 -42.98 -15.45
CA PRO A 495 25.47 -41.85 -16.21
C PRO A 495 23.93 -41.76 -16.21
N GLN A 496 23.23 -42.86 -15.94
CA GLN A 496 21.77 -42.90 -15.80
C GLN A 496 21.29 -42.41 -14.42
N ALA A 497 22.07 -42.62 -13.35
CA ALA A 497 21.73 -42.14 -12.01
C ALA A 497 21.88 -40.61 -11.87
N LEU A 498 22.78 -39.99 -12.64
CA LEU A 498 23.03 -38.55 -12.69
C LEU A 498 21.85 -37.75 -13.27
N ARG A 499 21.13 -38.31 -14.25
CA ARG A 499 19.99 -37.61 -14.89
C ARG A 499 18.78 -37.43 -13.97
N ASN A 500 18.65 -38.26 -12.93
CA ASN A 500 17.50 -38.29 -12.03
C ASN A 500 17.72 -37.56 -10.70
N ARG A 501 18.89 -36.95 -10.48
CA ARG A 501 19.16 -36.12 -9.30
C ARG A 501 18.85 -34.65 -9.59
N ILE A 502 18.23 -34.00 -8.63
CA ILE A 502 17.83 -32.59 -8.70
C ILE A 502 18.58 -31.85 -7.60
N PHE A 503 19.25 -30.75 -7.97
CA PHE A 503 19.85 -29.80 -7.04
C PHE A 503 19.00 -28.52 -7.06
N GLY A 504 18.34 -28.22 -5.95
CA GLY A 504 17.42 -27.08 -5.83
C GLY A 504 18.13 -25.84 -5.30
N ALA A 505 17.78 -24.67 -5.85
CA ALA A 505 18.12 -23.38 -5.25
C ALA A 505 17.13 -23.05 -4.12
N CYS A 506 17.58 -22.33 -3.09
CA CYS A 506 16.69 -21.81 -2.06
C CYS A 506 15.92 -20.59 -2.59
N ASP A 507 14.82 -20.22 -1.92
CA ASP A 507 14.07 -19.00 -2.27
C ASP A 507 15.02 -17.78 -2.23
N GLY A 508 15.05 -16.98 -3.30
CA GLY A 508 15.93 -15.81 -3.42
C GLY A 508 17.33 -16.10 -3.99
N GLU A 509 17.63 -17.34 -4.40
CA GLU A 509 18.90 -17.71 -5.03
C GLU A 509 18.75 -18.01 -6.52
N ASP A 510 19.77 -17.68 -7.31
CA ASP A 510 19.94 -18.19 -8.67
C ASP A 510 21.24 -18.99 -8.73
N LEU A 511 21.14 -20.29 -8.93
CA LEU A 511 22.26 -21.22 -8.88
C LEU A 511 22.52 -21.86 -10.23
N GLU A 512 23.79 -21.91 -10.60
CA GLU A 512 24.27 -22.78 -11.66
C GLU A 512 24.98 -23.97 -11.03
N TRP A 513 24.57 -25.18 -11.36
CA TRP A 513 25.14 -26.41 -10.80
C TRP A 513 25.56 -27.39 -11.89
N ALA A 514 26.61 -28.15 -11.64
CA ALA A 514 27.17 -29.08 -12.60
C ALA A 514 27.70 -30.33 -11.93
N PHE A 515 27.65 -31.42 -12.67
CA PHE A 515 28.42 -32.61 -12.34
C PHE A 515 29.82 -32.43 -12.90
N LEU A 516 30.80 -32.44 -12.01
CA LEU A 516 32.22 -32.33 -12.33
C LEU A 516 32.85 -33.72 -12.25
N ALA A 517 33.62 -34.11 -13.26
CA ALA A 517 34.52 -35.24 -13.13
C ALA A 517 35.67 -34.92 -12.15
N SER A 518 36.37 -35.95 -11.69
CA SER A 518 37.56 -35.84 -10.82
C SER A 518 38.66 -34.92 -11.38
N ASP A 519 38.68 -34.72 -12.70
CA ASP A 519 39.63 -33.86 -13.43
C ASP A 519 39.10 -32.43 -13.64
N GLY A 520 37.95 -32.08 -13.06
CA GLY A 520 37.33 -30.77 -13.18
C GLY A 520 36.50 -30.58 -14.45
N GLN A 521 36.41 -31.58 -15.35
CA GLN A 521 35.58 -31.46 -16.55
C GLN A 521 34.09 -31.39 -16.17
N ILE A 522 33.38 -30.38 -16.68
CA ILE A 522 31.91 -30.28 -16.58
C ILE A 522 31.28 -31.36 -17.45
N LEU A 523 30.61 -32.32 -16.83
CA LEU A 523 29.94 -33.45 -17.48
C LEU A 523 28.50 -33.13 -17.89
N ASP A 524 27.78 -32.43 -17.03
CA ASP A 524 26.42 -31.93 -17.27
C ASP A 524 26.20 -30.69 -16.40
N LYS A 525 25.46 -29.71 -16.93
CA LYS A 525 25.34 -28.38 -16.34
C LYS A 525 23.89 -27.94 -16.40
N LYS A 526 23.38 -27.47 -15.27
CA LYS A 526 21.98 -27.07 -15.06
C LYS A 526 21.94 -25.76 -14.28
N ARG A 527 20.82 -25.05 -14.39
CA ARG A 527 20.55 -23.83 -13.62
C ARG A 527 19.24 -24.01 -12.87
N SER A 528 19.22 -23.55 -11.64
CA SER A 528 18.06 -23.52 -10.75
C SER A 528 17.88 -22.07 -10.31
N ASP A 529 16.91 -21.38 -10.89
CA ASP A 529 16.67 -19.96 -10.66
C ASP A 529 15.42 -19.78 -9.78
N ARG A 530 15.62 -19.22 -8.59
CA ARG A 530 14.60 -18.89 -7.58
C ARG A 530 14.71 -17.44 -7.11
N LEU A 531 15.41 -16.59 -7.85
CA LEU A 531 15.49 -15.18 -7.56
C LEU A 531 14.23 -14.48 -8.10
N ALA A 532 13.47 -13.85 -7.21
CA ALA A 532 12.28 -13.11 -7.64
C ALA A 532 12.69 -11.83 -8.42
N PRO A 533 12.04 -11.53 -9.55
CA PRO A 533 12.24 -10.27 -10.26
C PRO A 533 11.74 -9.07 -9.42
N LEU A 534 12.26 -7.88 -9.73
CA LEU A 534 11.82 -6.64 -9.09
C LEU A 534 10.32 -6.36 -9.33
N PRO A 535 9.58 -5.82 -8.34
CA PRO A 535 8.16 -5.53 -8.50
C PRO A 535 7.91 -4.42 -9.52
N PRO A 536 6.84 -4.53 -10.33
CA PRO A 536 6.49 -3.50 -11.29
C PRO A 536 5.89 -2.28 -10.62
N VAL A 537 5.95 -1.13 -11.29
CA VAL A 537 5.20 0.08 -10.94
C VAL A 537 3.80 0.00 -11.54
N LEU A 538 2.77 0.01 -10.69
CA LEU A 538 1.37 0.01 -11.12
C LEU A 538 0.85 1.42 -11.40
N VAL A 539 0.54 1.69 -12.68
CA VAL A 539 -0.15 2.90 -13.13
C VAL A 539 -1.65 2.59 -13.28
N ALA A 540 -2.42 3.07 -12.31
CA ALA A 540 -3.88 2.91 -12.21
C ALA A 540 -4.48 4.07 -11.37
N PRO A 541 -5.81 4.33 -11.41
CA PRO A 541 -6.46 5.38 -10.63
C PRO A 541 -6.10 5.30 -9.16
N ILE A 542 -5.94 6.43 -8.49
CA ILE A 542 -5.48 6.50 -7.09
C ILE A 542 -6.39 5.69 -6.14
N GLU A 543 -5.83 5.24 -5.02
CA GLU A 543 -6.52 4.43 -4.03
C GLU A 543 -7.82 5.11 -3.56
N ASN A 544 -8.91 4.35 -3.52
CA ASN A 544 -10.27 4.74 -3.12
C ASN A 544 -10.97 5.81 -3.98
N SER A 545 -10.43 6.15 -5.15
CA SER A 545 -11.08 7.11 -6.07
C SER A 545 -12.37 6.58 -6.70
N TRP A 546 -13.22 7.50 -7.17
CA TRP A 546 -14.41 7.19 -7.95
C TRP A 546 -14.24 7.58 -9.40
N ILE A 547 -14.40 6.61 -10.30
CA ILE A 547 -14.11 6.78 -11.72
C ILE A 547 -15.34 6.46 -12.55
N ARG A 548 -15.63 7.35 -13.51
CA ARG A 548 -16.81 7.28 -14.38
C ARG A 548 -16.54 6.64 -15.75
N GLY A 549 -15.27 6.51 -16.12
CA GLY A 549 -14.87 6.06 -17.44
C GLY A 549 -14.27 4.67 -17.47
N PRO A 550 -14.00 4.15 -18.67
CA PRO A 550 -13.10 3.02 -18.84
C PRO A 550 -11.76 3.36 -18.16
N VAL A 551 -11.18 2.39 -17.45
CA VAL A 551 -9.89 2.55 -16.78
C VAL A 551 -8.88 1.65 -17.45
N THR A 552 -7.73 2.18 -17.82
CA THR A 552 -6.60 1.37 -18.23
C THR A 552 -5.63 1.22 -17.06
N ALA A 553 -5.35 -0.02 -16.67
CA ALA A 553 -4.24 -0.34 -15.78
C ALA A 553 -3.02 -0.78 -16.62
N ARG A 554 -1.83 -0.30 -16.27
CA ARG A 554 -0.57 -0.70 -16.93
C ARG A 554 0.58 -0.83 -15.93
N LEU A 555 1.57 -1.64 -16.30
CA LEU A 555 2.78 -1.86 -15.52
C LEU A 555 3.98 -1.19 -16.19
N GLU A 556 4.87 -0.64 -15.37
CA GLU A 556 6.12 0.04 -15.79
C GLU A 556 7.27 -0.36 -14.87
N GLY A 557 8.52 -0.03 -15.24
CA GLY A 557 9.68 -0.13 -14.32
C GLY A 557 10.13 -1.56 -13.96
N TYR A 558 9.87 -2.55 -14.81
CA TYR A 558 10.32 -3.94 -14.64
C TYR A 558 11.40 -4.32 -15.67
N GLU A 559 12.15 -5.37 -15.38
CA GLU A 559 13.31 -5.84 -16.16
C GLU A 559 12.95 -6.40 -17.55
N ASP A 560 13.92 -6.46 -18.47
CA ASP A 560 13.75 -7.15 -19.75
C ASP A 560 13.64 -8.68 -19.55
N ASN A 561 12.76 -9.35 -20.31
CA ASN A 561 12.48 -10.81 -20.26
C ASN A 561 11.59 -11.32 -19.10
N VAL A 562 10.83 -10.45 -18.44
CA VAL A 562 9.75 -10.88 -17.53
C VAL A 562 8.37 -10.74 -18.19
N MET A 563 7.42 -11.58 -17.78
CA MET A 563 6.02 -11.54 -18.14
C MET A 563 5.23 -10.72 -17.10
N PRO A 564 4.82 -9.49 -17.40
CA PRO A 564 3.97 -8.69 -16.53
C PRO A 564 2.54 -9.23 -16.49
N VAL A 565 1.99 -9.41 -15.29
CA VAL A 565 0.64 -9.95 -15.05
C VAL A 565 -0.20 -8.95 -14.26
N ILE A 566 -1.40 -8.67 -14.74
CA ILE A 566 -2.43 -7.87 -14.07
C ILE A 566 -3.67 -8.73 -13.86
N SER A 567 -4.14 -8.82 -12.62
CA SER A 567 -5.41 -9.46 -12.25
C SER A 567 -6.35 -8.43 -11.63
N VAL A 568 -7.60 -8.41 -12.04
CA VAL A 568 -8.61 -7.44 -11.59
C VAL A 568 -9.84 -8.20 -11.11
N SER A 569 -10.32 -7.85 -9.93
CA SER A 569 -11.61 -8.29 -9.39
C SER A 569 -12.58 -7.10 -9.36
N LEU A 570 -13.77 -7.32 -9.91
CA LEU A 570 -14.89 -6.39 -9.96
C LEU A 570 -16.02 -6.97 -9.12
N ARG A 571 -16.48 -6.23 -8.11
CA ARG A 571 -17.63 -6.59 -7.29
C ARG A 571 -18.73 -5.57 -7.46
N TYR A 572 -19.83 -5.97 -8.09
CA TYR A 572 -20.96 -5.09 -8.38
C TYR A 572 -21.89 -4.96 -7.17
N ALA A 573 -22.63 -3.85 -7.10
CA ALA A 573 -23.63 -3.62 -6.04
C ALA A 573 -24.71 -4.71 -5.97
N SER A 574 -25.02 -5.38 -7.09
CA SER A 574 -25.92 -6.55 -7.14
C SER A 574 -25.37 -7.81 -6.47
N GLY A 575 -24.11 -7.80 -6.03
CA GLY A 575 -23.40 -8.97 -5.54
C GLY A 575 -22.79 -9.85 -6.64
N ARG A 576 -22.99 -9.49 -7.92
CA ARG A 576 -22.28 -10.12 -9.03
C ARG A 576 -20.77 -9.85 -8.92
N GLU A 577 -19.95 -10.79 -9.35
CA GLU A 577 -18.50 -10.64 -9.40
C GLU A 577 -17.98 -10.94 -10.81
N ALA A 578 -16.92 -10.27 -11.22
CA ALA A 578 -16.20 -10.53 -12.47
C ALA A 578 -14.69 -10.44 -12.24
N ALA A 579 -13.94 -11.26 -12.95
CA ALA A 579 -12.48 -11.25 -12.90
C ALA A 579 -11.91 -11.04 -14.31
N LEU A 580 -10.90 -10.17 -14.42
CA LEU A 580 -10.15 -9.94 -15.65
C LEU A 580 -8.69 -10.25 -15.40
N LYS A 581 -8.02 -10.82 -16.40
CA LYS A 581 -6.57 -11.05 -16.38
C LYS A 581 -5.99 -10.57 -17.70
N GLY A 582 -4.86 -9.87 -17.63
CA GLY A 582 -4.16 -9.36 -18.80
C GLY A 582 -2.66 -9.26 -18.54
N ASN A 583 -1.90 -9.13 -19.61
CA ASN A 583 -0.46 -8.98 -19.53
C ASN A 583 -0.08 -7.54 -19.87
N ASN A 584 0.78 -6.92 -19.04
CA ASN A 584 1.31 -5.56 -19.18
C ASN A 584 0.30 -4.39 -19.12
N LYS A 585 -0.80 -4.51 -19.85
CA LYS A 585 -1.86 -3.51 -19.98
C LYS A 585 -3.22 -4.21 -19.98
N LEU A 586 -4.16 -3.69 -19.21
CA LEU A 586 -5.51 -4.22 -19.12
C LEU A 586 -6.52 -3.06 -19.09
N ASP A 587 -7.44 -3.08 -20.06
CA ASP A 587 -8.56 -2.15 -20.10
C ASP A 587 -9.70 -2.73 -19.26
N ILE A 588 -10.07 -2.00 -18.22
CA ILE A 588 -11.09 -2.32 -17.22
C ILE A 588 -12.32 -1.51 -17.55
N ASN A 589 -13.30 -2.20 -18.12
CA ASN A 589 -14.62 -1.64 -18.41
C ASN A 589 -15.65 -2.32 -17.53
N SER A 590 -16.62 -1.56 -17.01
CA SER A 590 -17.79 -2.18 -16.40
C SER A 590 -18.70 -2.72 -17.51
N PRO A 591 -18.98 -4.03 -17.56
CA PRO A 591 -19.96 -4.62 -18.46
C PRO A 591 -21.40 -4.38 -17.99
N SER A 592 -21.63 -3.79 -16.80
CA SER A 592 -22.95 -3.32 -16.38
C SER A 592 -22.98 -1.83 -16.07
N ASP A 593 -24.20 -1.34 -16.10
CA ASP A 593 -24.62 -0.01 -15.67
C ASP A 593 -24.51 0.19 -14.15
N GLU A 594 -24.02 -0.80 -13.42
CA GLU A 594 -23.97 -0.82 -11.95
C GLU A 594 -22.64 -0.31 -11.43
N LEU A 595 -22.68 0.25 -10.23
CA LEU A 595 -21.50 0.56 -9.44
C LEU A 595 -20.70 -0.72 -9.16
N ALA A 596 -19.38 -0.65 -9.37
CA ALA A 596 -18.47 -1.76 -9.12
C ALA A 596 -17.27 -1.34 -8.27
N SER A 597 -17.00 -2.05 -7.18
CA SER A 597 -15.73 -1.96 -6.47
C SER A 597 -14.67 -2.75 -7.24
N VAL A 598 -13.55 -2.10 -7.57
CA VAL A 598 -12.44 -2.67 -8.33
C VAL A 598 -11.25 -2.92 -7.41
N THR A 599 -10.66 -4.11 -7.49
CA THR A 599 -9.37 -4.44 -6.87
C THR A 599 -8.42 -4.95 -7.94
N ILE A 600 -7.29 -4.27 -8.12
CA ILE A 600 -6.20 -4.67 -9.00
C ILE A 600 -5.09 -5.30 -8.17
N ILE A 601 -4.56 -6.42 -8.64
CA ILE A 601 -3.34 -7.06 -8.15
C ILE A 601 -2.42 -7.28 -9.34
N ALA A 602 -1.18 -6.83 -9.25
CA ALA A 602 -0.21 -6.93 -10.33
C ALA A 602 1.17 -7.40 -9.85
N TYR A 603 1.86 -8.17 -10.69
CA TYR A 603 3.21 -8.70 -10.46
C TYR A 603 3.90 -8.98 -11.81
N VAL A 604 5.19 -9.31 -11.79
CA VAL A 604 5.91 -9.84 -12.96
C VAL A 604 6.41 -11.25 -12.69
N GLU A 605 6.49 -12.07 -13.74
CA GLU A 605 6.96 -13.47 -13.71
C GLU A 605 8.19 -13.62 -14.60
N ASP A 606 9.31 -14.14 -14.11
CA ASP A 606 10.50 -14.37 -14.95
C ASP A 606 10.39 -15.66 -15.81
N ALA A 607 11.42 -15.96 -16.60
CA ALA A 607 11.45 -17.16 -17.43
C ALA A 607 11.52 -18.48 -16.63
N ALA A 608 11.89 -18.42 -15.35
CA ALA A 608 11.94 -19.55 -14.43
C ALA A 608 10.62 -19.75 -13.65
N GLY A 609 9.65 -18.84 -13.83
CA GLY A 609 8.35 -18.86 -13.17
C GLY A 609 8.35 -18.24 -11.77
N ASN A 610 9.38 -17.47 -11.40
CA ASN A 610 9.43 -16.75 -10.13
C ASN A 610 8.61 -15.46 -10.23
N HIS A 611 7.84 -15.14 -9.18
CA HIS A 611 6.99 -13.96 -9.14
C HIS A 611 7.61 -12.85 -8.29
N SER A 612 7.49 -11.60 -8.73
CA SER A 612 7.77 -10.44 -7.88
C SER A 612 6.77 -10.31 -6.73
N SER A 613 7.07 -9.45 -5.75
CA SER A 613 6.03 -8.99 -4.82
C SER A 613 4.90 -8.30 -5.59
N SER A 614 3.67 -8.43 -5.08
CA SER A 614 2.48 -7.91 -5.75
C SER A 614 2.19 -6.47 -5.34
N VAL A 615 1.82 -5.64 -6.32
CA VAL A 615 1.29 -4.29 -6.09
C VAL A 615 -0.23 -4.32 -6.20
N MET A 616 -0.91 -3.64 -5.27
CA MET A 616 -2.38 -3.63 -5.19
C MET A 616 -2.94 -2.21 -5.35
N ARG A 617 -4.13 -2.09 -5.96
CA ARG A 617 -4.90 -0.84 -5.98
C ARG A 617 -6.41 -1.06 -5.92
N ARG A 618 -7.14 -0.19 -5.23
CA ARG A 618 -8.61 -0.24 -5.13
C ARG A 618 -9.26 1.09 -5.51
N PHE A 619 -10.38 1.03 -6.21
CA PHE A 619 -11.20 2.21 -6.57
C PHE A 619 -12.62 1.76 -6.94
N THR A 620 -13.52 2.71 -7.19
CA THR A 620 -14.92 2.44 -7.57
C THR A 620 -15.19 2.89 -9.01
N LEU A 621 -15.88 2.06 -9.80
CA LEU A 621 -16.41 2.42 -11.10
C LEU A 621 -17.90 2.75 -10.99
N ASP A 622 -18.28 3.96 -11.40
CA ASP A 622 -19.69 4.37 -11.56
C ASP A 622 -19.88 5.04 -12.93
N PRO A 623 -20.16 4.26 -13.99
CA PRO A 623 -20.11 4.77 -15.35
C PRO A 623 -21.31 5.62 -15.77
N LYS A 624 -22.44 5.56 -15.06
CA LYS A 624 -23.71 6.16 -15.52
C LYS A 624 -24.28 7.24 -14.61
N THR A 625 -23.73 7.43 -13.42
CA THR A 625 -24.16 8.49 -12.52
C THR A 625 -23.40 9.78 -12.80
N ILE A 626 -24.12 10.90 -12.83
CA ILE A 626 -23.53 12.24 -12.78
C ILE A 626 -23.66 12.74 -11.36
N TYR A 627 -22.57 13.28 -10.84
CA TYR A 627 -22.55 13.89 -9.53
C TYR A 627 -22.58 15.42 -9.67
N ALA A 628 -23.57 16.04 -9.01
CA ALA A 628 -23.67 17.48 -8.88
C ALA A 628 -23.78 17.83 -7.40
N ALA A 629 -22.91 18.69 -6.89
CA ALA A 629 -22.93 19.05 -5.47
C ALA A 629 -22.44 20.46 -5.21
N ALA A 630 -22.84 20.99 -4.05
CA ALA A 630 -22.37 22.27 -3.56
C ALA A 630 -20.83 22.26 -3.37
N PRO A 631 -20.15 23.42 -3.45
CA PRO A 631 -18.68 23.49 -3.48
C PRO A 631 -17.96 22.80 -2.32
N GLU A 632 -18.59 22.70 -1.15
CA GLU A 632 -18.08 22.01 0.04
C GLU A 632 -17.88 20.49 -0.14
N PHE A 633 -18.47 19.89 -1.18
CA PHE A 633 -18.31 18.48 -1.53
C PHE A 633 -17.22 18.22 -2.58
N ALA A 634 -16.61 19.27 -3.15
CA ALA A 634 -15.56 19.13 -4.16
C ALA A 634 -14.17 19.04 -3.51
N SER A 635 -13.42 17.98 -3.80
CA SER A 635 -12.05 17.79 -3.29
C SER A 635 -11.02 18.54 -4.13
N GLY A 636 -11.09 19.88 -4.17
CA GLY A 636 -10.01 20.79 -4.60
C GLY A 636 -9.39 20.61 -6.00
N GLY A 637 -9.87 19.69 -6.83
CA GLY A 637 -9.31 19.32 -8.12
C GLY A 637 -9.68 20.30 -9.25
N ALA A 638 -8.73 20.53 -10.16
CA ALA A 638 -8.96 21.34 -11.35
C ALA A 638 -9.89 20.60 -12.34
N GLY A 639 -11.11 21.10 -12.49
CA GLY A 639 -12.07 20.75 -13.55
C GLY A 639 -13.26 19.91 -13.08
N GLN A 640 -14.48 20.41 -13.27
CA GLN A 640 -15.73 19.70 -12.98
C GLN A 640 -15.97 18.63 -14.05
N LYS A 641 -15.86 17.34 -13.67
CA LYS A 641 -16.01 16.18 -14.57
C LYS A 641 -17.32 15.43 -14.35
N GLY A 642 -18.04 15.75 -13.27
CA GLY A 642 -19.29 15.11 -12.89
C GLY A 642 -19.12 13.70 -12.32
N ASP A 643 -17.91 13.35 -11.87
CA ASP A 643 -17.67 12.21 -10.97
C ASP A 643 -17.79 12.67 -9.50
N ARG A 644 -17.85 11.72 -8.56
CA ARG A 644 -18.11 12.03 -7.14
C ARG A 644 -17.03 12.93 -6.52
N ASP A 645 -15.77 12.77 -6.95
CA ASP A 645 -14.63 13.54 -6.43
C ASP A 645 -14.55 14.94 -7.08
N ASN A 646 -15.05 15.09 -8.32
CA ASN A 646 -15.05 16.33 -9.09
C ASN A 646 -16.46 16.65 -9.63
N PRO A 647 -17.44 16.90 -8.75
CA PRO A 647 -18.82 17.06 -9.15
C PRO A 647 -19.08 18.38 -9.86
N PHE A 648 -20.18 18.45 -10.63
CA PHE A 648 -20.68 19.71 -11.15
C PHE A 648 -21.18 20.58 -10.00
N GLN A 649 -20.86 21.87 -10.03
CA GLN A 649 -21.32 22.81 -9.00
C GLN A 649 -22.69 23.44 -9.32
N SER A 650 -23.24 23.12 -10.50
CA SER A 650 -24.58 23.53 -10.95
C SER A 650 -25.35 22.30 -11.42
N LEU A 651 -26.65 22.27 -11.09
CA LEU A 651 -27.55 21.24 -11.61
C LEU A 651 -27.79 21.43 -13.12
N GLU A 652 -27.82 22.67 -13.61
CA GLU A 652 -27.93 22.97 -15.04
C GLU A 652 -26.78 22.41 -15.86
N ASP A 653 -25.54 22.55 -15.37
CA ASP A 653 -24.36 21.97 -16.02
C ASP A 653 -24.44 20.43 -16.04
N ALA A 654 -24.85 19.83 -14.93
CA ALA A 654 -25.07 18.40 -14.83
C ALA A 654 -26.16 17.90 -15.80
N LEU A 655 -27.28 18.62 -15.92
CA LEU A 655 -28.38 18.31 -16.84
C LEU A 655 -27.96 18.48 -18.30
N ALA A 656 -27.21 19.53 -18.63
CA ALA A 656 -26.66 19.75 -19.97
C ALA A 656 -25.68 18.64 -20.35
N TYR A 657 -24.84 18.22 -19.40
CA TYR A 657 -23.94 17.08 -19.58
C TYR A 657 -24.71 15.77 -19.77
N ALA A 658 -25.73 15.51 -18.93
CA ALA A 658 -26.58 14.33 -19.00
C ALA A 658 -27.24 14.20 -20.38
N LYS A 659 -27.80 15.29 -20.88
CA LYS A 659 -28.42 15.38 -22.19
C LYS A 659 -27.44 15.09 -23.33
N THR A 660 -26.24 15.67 -23.26
CA THR A 660 -25.21 15.50 -24.30
C THR A 660 -24.68 14.07 -24.36
N ASN A 661 -24.55 13.41 -23.21
CA ASN A 661 -23.93 12.09 -23.08
C ASN A 661 -24.93 10.93 -22.97
N GLY A 662 -26.24 11.21 -23.04
CA GLY A 662 -27.28 10.19 -22.99
C GLY A 662 -27.40 9.48 -21.63
N LEU A 663 -27.13 10.20 -20.55
CA LEU A 663 -27.19 9.68 -19.19
C LEU A 663 -28.46 10.15 -18.49
N ALA A 664 -29.01 9.29 -17.63
CA ALA A 664 -30.29 9.53 -16.99
C ALA A 664 -30.16 9.91 -15.51
N THR A 665 -29.16 9.41 -14.80
CA THR A 665 -29.10 9.54 -13.33
C THR A 665 -28.17 10.67 -12.90
N ILE A 666 -28.68 11.57 -12.07
CA ILE A 666 -27.92 12.65 -11.42
C ILE A 666 -28.09 12.51 -9.90
N CYS A 667 -26.99 12.31 -9.18
CA CYS A 667 -26.94 12.39 -7.73
C CYS A 667 -26.63 13.82 -7.32
N ILE A 668 -27.45 14.35 -6.41
CA ILE A 668 -27.35 15.70 -5.87
C ILE A 668 -26.74 15.62 -4.47
N GLY A 669 -25.73 16.45 -4.18
CA GLY A 669 -25.11 16.59 -2.86
C GLY A 669 -25.21 18.01 -2.32
N GLY A 670 -25.64 18.14 -1.07
CA GLY A 670 -25.80 19.45 -0.43
C GLY A 670 -26.99 20.23 -0.97
N THR A 671 -26.87 21.57 -1.01
CA THR A 671 -27.93 22.45 -1.53
C THR A 671 -27.58 22.98 -2.91
N LEU A 672 -28.37 22.60 -3.93
CA LEU A 672 -28.25 23.13 -5.29
C LEU A 672 -29.43 24.01 -5.65
N LYS A 673 -29.20 24.95 -6.56
CA LYS A 673 -30.23 25.80 -7.15
C LYS A 673 -30.51 25.38 -8.58
N LEU A 674 -31.77 25.56 -8.99
CA LEU A 674 -32.19 25.52 -10.38
C LEU A 674 -32.88 26.84 -10.69
N GLU A 675 -32.32 27.65 -11.58
CA GLU A 675 -32.85 28.98 -11.90
C GLU A 675 -33.65 29.00 -13.21
N ASN A 676 -33.30 28.10 -14.14
CA ASN A 676 -33.86 28.05 -15.49
C ASN A 676 -34.85 26.88 -15.67
N PRO A 677 -35.82 27.01 -16.59
CA PRO A 677 -36.67 25.89 -17.00
C PRO A 677 -35.84 24.71 -17.53
N VAL A 678 -36.25 23.49 -17.19
CA VAL A 678 -35.64 22.24 -17.65
C VAL A 678 -36.63 21.48 -18.51
N VAL A 679 -36.23 21.18 -19.75
CA VAL A 679 -37.04 20.35 -20.66
C VAL A 679 -36.55 18.90 -20.59
N VAL A 680 -37.44 18.01 -20.16
CA VAL A 680 -37.22 16.57 -20.01
C VAL A 680 -37.93 15.85 -21.14
N SER A 681 -37.19 15.49 -22.19
CA SER A 681 -37.69 14.76 -23.38
C SER A 681 -37.26 13.28 -23.41
N LYS A 682 -36.46 12.86 -22.44
CA LYS A 682 -35.97 11.50 -22.18
C LYS A 682 -35.95 11.28 -20.67
N GLN A 683 -35.59 10.08 -20.24
CA GLN A 683 -35.49 9.76 -18.81
C GLN A 683 -34.41 10.59 -18.10
N ILE A 684 -34.82 11.27 -17.01
CA ILE A 684 -33.96 11.94 -16.05
C ILE A 684 -34.38 11.52 -14.63
N ARG A 685 -33.42 11.09 -13.83
CA ARG A 685 -33.59 10.72 -12.42
C ARG A 685 -32.70 11.60 -11.57
N LEU A 686 -33.31 12.36 -10.67
CA LEU A 686 -32.61 13.16 -9.67
C LEU A 686 -32.72 12.45 -8.32
N ASN A 687 -31.58 12.11 -7.73
CA ASN A 687 -31.50 11.39 -6.47
C ASN A 687 -30.72 12.18 -5.43
N GLY A 688 -31.28 12.37 -4.23
CA GLY A 688 -30.63 13.10 -3.14
C GLY A 688 -29.76 12.25 -2.21
N LEU A 689 -29.60 10.94 -2.47
CA LEU A 689 -28.74 10.04 -1.69
C LEU A 689 -27.25 10.25 -2.03
N TRP A 690 -26.67 11.34 -1.53
CA TRP A 690 -25.22 11.59 -1.59
C TRP A 690 -24.46 10.96 -0.42
N ASP A 691 -25.00 11.17 0.80
CA ASP A 691 -24.53 10.65 2.10
C ASP A 691 -25.75 10.42 3.03
N LYS A 692 -25.58 10.48 4.37
CA LYS A 692 -26.65 10.27 5.37
C LYS A 692 -27.66 11.42 5.47
N ASP A 693 -27.36 12.58 4.91
CA ASP A 693 -28.22 13.78 4.99
C ASP A 693 -29.02 14.00 3.69
N PRO A 694 -30.28 14.47 3.77
CA PRO A 694 -31.10 14.71 2.60
C PRO A 694 -30.59 15.92 1.80
N SER A 695 -30.33 15.71 0.52
CA SER A 695 -29.91 16.80 -0.37
C SER A 695 -31.08 17.70 -0.74
N THR A 696 -30.80 19.00 -0.86
CA THR A 696 -31.81 20.04 -1.07
C THR A 696 -31.72 20.65 -2.46
N LEU A 697 -32.85 20.76 -3.15
CA LEU A 697 -32.99 21.43 -4.43
C LEU A 697 -33.89 22.66 -4.28
N VAL A 698 -33.34 23.85 -4.53
CA VAL A 698 -34.09 25.11 -4.47
C VAL A 698 -34.37 25.61 -5.89
N LEU A 699 -35.65 25.75 -6.25
CA LEU A 699 -36.05 26.25 -7.56
C LEU A 699 -36.33 27.76 -7.51
N GLY A 700 -35.70 28.48 -8.42
CA GLY A 700 -35.93 29.89 -8.68
C GLY A 700 -37.32 30.19 -9.26
N GLU A 701 -37.58 31.47 -9.48
CA GLU A 701 -38.89 31.95 -9.98
C GLU A 701 -39.29 31.32 -11.31
N LYS A 702 -38.36 31.27 -12.27
CA LYS A 702 -38.59 30.77 -13.63
C LYS A 702 -38.40 29.26 -13.77
N ALA A 703 -37.83 28.61 -12.77
CA ALA A 703 -37.50 27.19 -12.83
C ALA A 703 -38.76 26.33 -12.78
N VAL A 704 -38.85 25.39 -13.72
CA VAL A 704 -39.94 24.42 -13.86
C VAL A 704 -39.38 23.20 -14.58
N PHE A 705 -39.82 22.01 -14.20
CA PHE A 705 -39.58 20.80 -14.97
C PHE A 705 -40.69 20.62 -16.01
N SER A 706 -40.37 20.85 -17.29
CA SER A 706 -41.28 20.60 -18.43
C SER A 706 -40.99 19.21 -19.00
N VAL A 707 -41.82 18.23 -18.68
CA VAL A 707 -41.69 16.85 -19.19
C VAL A 707 -42.50 16.74 -20.48
N GLU A 708 -41.83 16.55 -21.61
CA GLU A 708 -42.45 16.66 -22.94
C GLU A 708 -42.37 15.34 -23.70
N GLY A 709 -43.44 15.02 -24.45
CA GLY A 709 -43.59 13.74 -25.13
C GLY A 709 -43.54 12.57 -24.15
N ASN A 710 -42.93 11.45 -24.55
CA ASN A 710 -42.74 10.28 -23.69
C ASN A 710 -41.54 10.45 -22.72
N GLY A 711 -41.30 11.68 -22.23
CA GLY A 711 -40.26 11.97 -21.25
C GLY A 711 -40.58 11.37 -19.89
N GLU A 712 -39.55 11.11 -19.09
CA GLU A 712 -39.69 10.55 -17.74
C GLU A 712 -38.85 11.37 -16.75
N LEU A 713 -39.47 11.83 -15.68
CA LEU A 713 -38.82 12.52 -14.57
C LEU A 713 -39.03 11.76 -13.28
N SER A 714 -37.94 11.35 -12.63
CA SER A 714 -37.96 10.79 -11.29
C SER A 714 -37.26 11.73 -10.32
N LEU A 715 -37.95 12.07 -9.22
CA LEU A 715 -37.43 12.85 -8.11
C LEU A 715 -37.46 11.98 -6.85
N SER A 716 -36.28 11.57 -6.36
CA SER A 716 -36.20 10.62 -5.24
C SER A 716 -35.28 11.10 -4.13
N SER A 717 -35.72 10.93 -2.87
CA SER A 717 -34.88 11.20 -1.68
C SER A 717 -34.34 12.63 -1.63
N LEU A 718 -35.14 13.60 -2.08
CA LEU A 718 -34.79 15.02 -2.14
C LEU A 718 -35.68 15.85 -1.23
N LYS A 719 -35.10 16.91 -0.65
CA LYS A 719 -35.86 18.05 -0.18
C LYS A 719 -35.96 19.07 -1.32
N ILE A 720 -37.16 19.49 -1.70
CA ILE A 720 -37.40 20.40 -2.82
C ILE A 720 -38.12 21.65 -2.31
N GLU A 721 -37.57 22.83 -2.57
CA GLU A 721 -38.17 24.10 -2.18
C GLU A 721 -38.39 25.02 -3.39
N LYS A 722 -39.63 25.43 -3.61
CA LYS A 722 -39.99 26.47 -4.58
C LYS A 722 -41.04 27.39 -3.97
N ARG A 723 -40.63 28.62 -3.63
CA ARG A 723 -41.49 29.60 -2.92
C ARG A 723 -42.23 30.56 -3.85
N ASN A 724 -42.03 30.43 -5.17
CA ASN A 724 -42.72 31.23 -6.17
C ASN A 724 -43.91 30.45 -6.75
N TRP A 725 -45.05 31.11 -6.88
CA TRP A 725 -46.34 30.52 -7.28
C TRP A 725 -46.68 30.67 -8.77
N LEU A 726 -45.90 31.43 -9.55
CA LEU A 726 -46.21 31.76 -10.95
C LEU A 726 -46.21 30.55 -11.88
N LEU A 727 -45.38 29.55 -11.59
CA LEU A 727 -45.20 28.35 -12.41
C LEU A 727 -45.31 27.11 -11.53
N PRO A 728 -45.85 26.00 -12.08
CA PRO A 728 -45.84 24.74 -11.35
C PRO A 728 -44.41 24.27 -11.07
N LEU A 729 -44.24 23.38 -10.09
CA LEU A 729 -42.98 22.64 -9.94
C LEU A 729 -42.71 21.80 -11.19
N ILE A 730 -43.74 21.10 -11.66
CA ILE A 730 -43.67 20.15 -12.78
C ILE A 730 -44.84 20.40 -13.74
N LYS A 731 -44.53 20.51 -15.03
CA LYS A 731 -45.49 20.49 -16.13
C LYS A 731 -45.25 19.20 -16.93
N ALA A 732 -46.18 18.27 -16.86
CA ALA A 732 -46.15 17.00 -17.55
C ALA A 732 -47.04 17.07 -18.80
N GLY A 733 -46.44 16.99 -19.97
CA GLY A 733 -47.11 16.97 -21.27
C GLY A 733 -47.74 15.61 -21.58
N LYS A 734 -48.20 15.46 -22.83
CA LYS A 734 -48.89 14.26 -23.29
C LYS A 734 -48.02 13.00 -23.13
N ASN A 735 -48.56 11.97 -22.47
CA ASN A 735 -47.88 10.68 -22.18
C ASN A 735 -46.59 10.77 -21.33
N ALA A 736 -46.37 11.89 -20.62
CA ALA A 736 -45.22 12.03 -19.74
C ALA A 736 -45.35 11.14 -18.49
N LEU A 737 -44.22 10.64 -17.98
CA LEU A 737 -44.15 9.92 -16.70
C LEU A 737 -43.44 10.79 -15.65
N VAL A 738 -44.09 10.97 -14.50
CA VAL A 738 -43.54 11.67 -13.34
C VAL A 738 -43.57 10.75 -12.14
N GLU A 739 -42.43 10.56 -11.49
CA GLU A 739 -42.30 9.78 -10.26
C GLU A 739 -41.70 10.66 -9.15
N ILE A 740 -42.36 10.70 -8.00
CA ILE A 740 -41.92 11.40 -6.78
C ILE A 740 -41.87 10.37 -5.66
N ALA A 741 -40.68 10.10 -5.13
CA ALA A 741 -40.47 9.04 -4.15
C ALA A 741 -39.62 9.50 -2.96
N ASN A 742 -40.08 9.24 -1.73
CA ASN A 742 -39.33 9.56 -0.51
C ASN A 742 -38.85 11.02 -0.47
N ALA A 743 -39.66 11.96 -0.97
CA ALA A 743 -39.29 13.37 -1.11
C ALA A 743 -40.02 14.23 -0.09
N GLU A 744 -39.40 15.34 0.30
CA GLU A 744 -40.03 16.42 1.07
C GLU A 744 -40.14 17.65 0.16
N ILE A 745 -41.35 18.02 -0.24
CA ILE A 745 -41.57 19.11 -1.21
C ILE A 745 -42.32 20.25 -0.53
N THR A 746 -41.75 21.45 -0.58
CA THR A 746 -42.43 22.71 -0.25
C THR A 746 -42.60 23.55 -1.53
N GLN A 747 -43.84 23.73 -1.96
CA GLN A 747 -44.20 24.45 -3.18
C GLN A 747 -45.22 25.55 -2.87
N ALA A 748 -45.03 26.77 -3.39
CA ALA A 748 -46.09 27.78 -3.40
C ALA A 748 -47.01 27.57 -4.63
N GLY A 749 -48.32 27.48 -4.41
CA GLY A 749 -49.29 27.29 -5.50
C GLY A 749 -49.27 25.88 -6.12
N LEU A 750 -49.26 25.80 -7.45
CA LEU A 750 -49.44 24.55 -8.21
C LEU A 750 -48.19 23.65 -8.12
N LEU A 751 -48.36 22.39 -7.72
CA LEU A 751 -47.30 21.39 -7.75
C LEU A 751 -47.14 20.80 -9.15
N LEU A 752 -48.22 20.26 -9.69
CA LEU A 752 -48.18 19.41 -10.88
C LEU A 752 -49.34 19.75 -11.82
N ALA A 753 -49.01 20.03 -13.08
CA ALA A 753 -49.96 20.13 -14.18
C ALA A 753 -49.73 18.95 -15.14
N ILE A 754 -50.74 18.09 -15.33
CA ILE A 754 -50.67 16.89 -16.17
C ILE A 754 -51.63 17.00 -17.35
N ASP A 755 -51.11 16.94 -18.57
CA ASP A 755 -51.89 16.87 -19.80
C ASP A 755 -52.26 15.41 -20.16
N GLU A 756 -53.00 15.23 -21.27
CA GLU A 756 -53.59 13.96 -21.71
C GLU A 756 -52.63 12.76 -21.67
N GLY A 757 -53.06 11.66 -21.05
CA GLY A 757 -52.34 10.39 -21.02
C GLY A 757 -51.10 10.38 -20.13
N GLY A 758 -50.82 11.45 -19.37
CA GLY A 758 -49.71 11.49 -18.42
C GLY A 758 -49.92 10.54 -17.24
N ILE A 759 -48.81 10.06 -16.67
CA ILE A 759 -48.78 9.18 -15.50
C ILE A 759 -48.02 9.88 -14.38
N ALA A 760 -48.61 9.97 -13.19
CA ALA A 760 -47.96 10.50 -12.00
C ALA A 760 -47.98 9.47 -10.86
N ARG A 761 -46.82 9.21 -10.27
CA ARG A 761 -46.66 8.33 -9.11
C ARG A 761 -46.05 9.09 -7.95
N VAL A 762 -46.72 9.07 -6.80
CA VAL A 762 -46.23 9.69 -5.57
C VAL A 762 -46.20 8.65 -4.46
N SER A 763 -45.02 8.42 -3.87
CA SER A 763 -44.83 7.40 -2.84
C SER A 763 -43.93 7.87 -1.70
N GLY A 764 -44.26 7.54 -0.45
CA GLY A 764 -43.38 7.78 0.71
C GLY A 764 -43.04 9.26 0.94
N SER A 765 -43.83 10.20 0.41
CA SER A 765 -43.44 11.61 0.29
C SER A 765 -44.29 12.53 1.17
N ARG A 766 -43.69 13.64 1.61
CA ARG A 766 -44.36 14.72 2.35
C ARG A 766 -44.40 15.98 1.49
N ILE A 767 -45.60 16.48 1.20
CA ILE A 767 -45.82 17.59 0.28
C ILE A 767 -46.57 18.71 1.01
N SER A 768 -45.95 19.87 1.10
CA SER A 768 -46.51 21.09 1.70
C SER A 768 -46.71 22.16 0.63
N LEU A 769 -47.97 22.51 0.39
CA LEU A 769 -48.38 23.51 -0.58
C LEU A 769 -48.74 24.82 0.14
N LEU A 770 -47.88 25.82 -0.03
CA LEU A 770 -48.03 27.15 0.53
C LEU A 770 -49.04 27.97 -0.30
N PRO A 771 -49.73 28.96 0.31
CA PRO A 771 -50.62 29.86 -0.41
C PRO A 771 -49.92 30.52 -1.59
N GLY A 772 -50.54 30.47 -2.77
CA GLY A 772 -50.23 31.36 -3.88
C GLY A 772 -51.00 32.68 -3.76
N ASP A 773 -50.62 33.67 -4.58
CA ASP A 773 -51.27 35.01 -4.62
C ASP A 773 -52.61 35.01 -5.40
N SER A 774 -53.01 33.84 -5.94
CA SER A 774 -54.26 33.71 -6.68
C SER A 774 -55.44 33.55 -5.72
N GLN A 775 -56.61 34.05 -6.13
CA GLN A 775 -57.84 33.85 -5.36
C GLN A 775 -58.27 32.38 -5.29
N ARG A 776 -57.82 31.50 -6.20
CA ARG A 776 -58.13 30.06 -6.21
C ARG A 776 -56.87 29.26 -6.55
N ASN A 777 -56.33 28.59 -5.55
CA ASN A 777 -55.13 27.78 -5.70
C ASN A 777 -55.52 26.31 -5.92
N SER A 778 -54.99 25.70 -6.98
CA SER A 778 -55.04 24.24 -7.18
C SER A 778 -53.68 23.62 -6.91
N GLY A 779 -53.64 22.49 -6.20
CA GLY A 779 -52.38 21.79 -5.90
C GLY A 779 -51.91 20.89 -7.06
N ILE A 780 -52.81 20.10 -7.62
CA ILE A 780 -52.59 19.23 -8.77
C ILE A 780 -53.75 19.43 -9.75
N VAL A 781 -53.40 19.67 -11.01
CA VAL A 781 -54.37 19.78 -12.11
C VAL A 781 -54.07 18.69 -13.13
N SER A 782 -55.08 17.93 -13.54
CA SER A 782 -54.88 16.82 -14.49
C SER A 782 -55.99 16.68 -15.52
N LYS A 783 -55.61 16.23 -16.72
CA LYS A 783 -56.53 15.93 -17.83
C LYS A 783 -56.24 14.55 -18.39
N SER A 784 -57.19 13.62 -18.33
CA SER A 784 -57.08 12.25 -18.86
C SER A 784 -55.81 11.54 -18.40
N ALA A 785 -55.50 11.62 -17.11
CA ALA A 785 -54.24 11.16 -16.53
C ALA A 785 -54.43 10.02 -15.52
N ASP A 786 -53.38 9.22 -15.34
CA ASP A 786 -53.33 8.17 -14.33
C ASP A 786 -52.44 8.60 -13.16
N ILE A 787 -53.06 8.77 -11.99
CA ILE A 787 -52.38 9.23 -10.78
C ILE A 787 -52.45 8.15 -9.72
N SER A 788 -51.29 7.71 -9.21
CA SER A 788 -51.19 6.77 -8.11
C SER A 788 -50.44 7.37 -6.93
N ILE A 789 -51.04 7.30 -5.74
CA ILE A 789 -50.49 7.86 -4.50
C ILE A 789 -50.48 6.78 -3.43
N SER A 790 -49.35 6.63 -2.74
CA SER A 790 -49.23 5.64 -1.65
C SER A 790 -48.37 6.18 -0.52
N ASN A 791 -48.74 5.91 0.74
CA ASN A 791 -47.90 6.21 1.90
C ASN A 791 -47.35 7.65 1.91
N SER A 792 -48.19 8.62 1.54
CA SER A 792 -47.76 10.02 1.35
C SER A 792 -48.68 10.99 2.08
N SER A 793 -48.19 12.19 2.40
CA SER A 793 -48.98 13.24 3.02
C SER A 793 -48.95 14.53 2.19
N PHE A 794 -50.12 15.15 2.05
CA PHE A 794 -50.33 16.44 1.40
C PHE A 794 -50.95 17.41 2.40
N ASP A 795 -50.34 18.57 2.57
CA ASP A 795 -50.84 19.68 3.39
C ASP A 795 -50.89 20.95 2.55
N MET A 796 -52.09 21.48 2.31
CA MET A 796 -52.32 22.66 1.48
C MET A 796 -53.01 23.77 2.27
N ASN A 797 -52.46 24.99 2.18
CA ASN A 797 -53.00 26.18 2.82
C ASN A 797 -53.30 27.29 1.80
N GLY A 798 -54.38 28.08 1.98
CA GLY A 798 -54.69 29.20 1.08
C GLY A 798 -56.02 29.92 1.36
N LEU A 799 -56.45 30.80 0.45
CA LEU A 799 -57.75 31.51 0.55
C LEU A 799 -58.92 30.63 0.06
N ASN A 800 -58.86 30.23 -1.22
CA ASN A 800 -59.70 29.18 -1.79
C ASN A 800 -58.78 28.09 -2.34
N SER A 801 -58.85 26.89 -1.77
CA SER A 801 -57.87 25.84 -2.01
C SER A 801 -58.55 24.57 -2.51
N LEU A 802 -58.05 24.04 -3.63
CA LEU A 802 -58.44 22.76 -4.21
C LEU A 802 -57.21 21.88 -4.38
N LEU A 803 -57.08 20.77 -3.66
CA LEU A 803 -55.87 19.96 -3.78
C LEU A 803 -55.77 19.24 -5.13
N PHE A 804 -56.84 18.57 -5.56
CA PHE A 804 -56.92 17.86 -6.83
C PHE A 804 -58.06 18.40 -7.71
N ASP A 805 -57.71 18.93 -8.88
CA ASP A 805 -58.64 19.32 -9.94
C ASP A 805 -58.42 18.39 -11.14
N ALA A 806 -59.21 17.33 -11.24
CA ALA A 806 -58.94 16.20 -12.14
C ALA A 806 -60.11 15.91 -13.08
N HIS A 807 -59.80 15.85 -14.38
CA HIS A 807 -60.76 15.65 -15.47
C HIS A 807 -60.37 14.49 -16.37
N GLY A 808 -61.09 13.37 -16.34
CA GLY A 808 -60.77 12.17 -17.13
C GLY A 808 -59.56 11.38 -16.59
N GLY A 809 -59.62 10.06 -16.67
CA GLY A 809 -58.52 9.15 -16.27
C GLY A 809 -58.77 8.45 -14.94
N ASN A 810 -57.70 8.08 -14.24
CA ASN A 810 -57.76 7.29 -13.02
C ASN A 810 -57.01 7.96 -11.85
N ILE A 811 -57.60 7.94 -10.65
CA ILE A 811 -56.89 8.26 -9.40
C ILE A 811 -56.96 7.04 -8.47
N LYS A 812 -55.81 6.58 -8.01
CA LYS A 812 -55.69 5.60 -6.93
C LYS A 812 -54.88 6.19 -5.80
N ALA A 813 -55.44 6.20 -4.58
CA ALA A 813 -54.70 6.59 -3.38
C ALA A 813 -54.85 5.56 -2.27
N GLU A 814 -53.74 5.20 -1.63
CA GLU A 814 -53.71 4.27 -0.51
C GLU A 814 -52.82 4.74 0.65
N GLU A 815 -53.26 4.48 1.88
CA GLU A 815 -52.47 4.74 3.11
C GLU A 815 -51.88 6.17 3.17
N SER A 816 -52.65 7.15 2.70
CA SER A 816 -52.19 8.54 2.51
C SER A 816 -53.05 9.55 3.27
N GLU A 817 -52.46 10.70 3.57
CA GLU A 817 -53.10 11.80 4.27
C GLU A 817 -53.24 13.02 3.36
N PHE A 818 -54.42 13.62 3.32
CA PHE A 818 -54.73 14.80 2.53
C PHE A 818 -55.40 15.85 3.41
N LEU A 819 -54.71 16.95 3.67
CA LEU A 819 -55.19 18.06 4.48
C LEU A 819 -55.25 19.33 3.63
N VAL A 820 -56.43 19.95 3.58
CA VAL A 820 -56.63 21.27 2.98
C VAL A 820 -57.22 22.20 4.03
N SER A 821 -56.50 23.26 4.36
CA SER A 821 -56.99 24.34 5.22
C SER A 821 -57.07 25.64 4.44
N ALA A 822 -58.23 26.29 4.43
CA ALA A 822 -58.46 27.50 3.67
C ALA A 822 -59.17 28.59 4.46
N GLU A 823 -58.96 29.85 4.10
CA GLU A 823 -59.63 30.97 4.76
C GLU A 823 -61.10 31.12 4.36
N SER A 824 -61.50 30.72 3.15
CA SER A 824 -62.90 30.81 2.68
C SER A 824 -63.43 29.46 2.21
N THR A 825 -62.83 28.86 1.18
CA THR A 825 -63.29 27.56 0.64
C THR A 825 -62.18 26.52 0.55
N ALA A 826 -62.46 25.30 1.03
CA ALA A 826 -61.53 24.17 0.98
C ALA A 826 -62.19 22.95 0.30
N SER A 827 -61.53 22.43 -0.73
CA SER A 827 -61.90 21.15 -1.35
C SER A 827 -60.67 20.28 -1.54
N VAL A 828 -60.75 18.98 -1.25
CA VAL A 828 -59.61 18.07 -1.44
C VAL A 828 -59.62 17.52 -2.86
N PHE A 829 -60.72 16.91 -3.30
CA PHE A 829 -60.84 16.38 -4.66
C PHE A 829 -62.04 16.99 -5.39
N SER A 830 -61.80 17.49 -6.60
CA SER A 830 -62.82 17.78 -7.61
C SER A 830 -62.55 16.86 -8.80
N LEU A 831 -63.45 15.91 -9.03
CA LEU A 831 -63.29 14.79 -9.95
C LEU A 831 -64.39 14.84 -11.01
N VAL A 832 -64.01 14.92 -12.28
CA VAL A 832 -64.94 14.96 -13.41
C VAL A 832 -64.56 13.87 -14.41
N ASP A 833 -65.51 13.02 -14.81
CA ASP A 833 -65.26 11.93 -15.78
C ASP A 833 -64.14 10.95 -15.34
N MET A 834 -63.95 10.75 -14.04
CA MET A 834 -62.87 9.97 -13.44
C MET A 834 -63.30 8.58 -13.00
N VAL A 835 -62.33 7.66 -12.88
CA VAL A 835 -62.42 6.49 -12.01
C VAL A 835 -61.50 6.69 -10.81
N CYS A 836 -62.05 6.65 -9.60
CA CYS A 836 -61.35 6.94 -8.36
C CYS A 836 -61.44 5.78 -7.37
N SER A 837 -60.30 5.36 -6.82
CA SER A 837 -60.19 4.35 -5.77
C SER A 837 -59.34 4.86 -4.61
N LEU A 838 -59.98 5.03 -3.46
CA LEU A 838 -59.37 5.52 -2.22
C LEU A 838 -59.43 4.40 -1.19
N SER A 839 -58.30 4.01 -0.60
CA SER A 839 -58.25 2.96 0.42
C SER A 839 -57.40 3.33 1.62
N ASN A 840 -57.99 3.26 2.82
CA ASN A 840 -57.30 3.56 4.07
C ASN A 840 -56.62 4.95 4.09
N ASN A 841 -57.30 5.97 3.56
CA ASN A 841 -56.80 7.34 3.54
C ASN A 841 -57.43 8.21 4.64
N ALA A 842 -56.71 9.23 5.09
CA ALA A 842 -57.25 10.30 5.93
C ALA A 842 -57.42 11.57 5.09
N ILE A 843 -58.65 12.06 4.94
CA ILE A 843 -58.98 13.20 4.10
C ILE A 843 -59.62 14.28 4.96
N SER A 844 -59.04 15.48 4.99
CA SER A 844 -59.55 16.59 5.78
C SER A 844 -59.63 17.89 4.99
N ALA A 845 -60.78 18.57 5.07
CA ALA A 845 -61.00 19.88 4.48
C ALA A 845 -61.54 20.85 5.54
N ARG A 846 -60.87 21.99 5.73
CA ARG A 846 -61.22 22.98 6.75
C ARG A 846 -61.29 24.37 6.14
N ALA A 847 -62.40 25.08 6.32
CA ALA A 847 -62.54 26.45 5.88
C ALA A 847 -63.51 27.26 6.74
N ASN A 848 -63.61 28.57 6.52
CA ASN A 848 -64.62 29.39 7.20
C ASN A 848 -66.00 29.29 6.53
N ASP A 849 -66.08 29.37 5.20
CA ASP A 849 -67.35 29.44 4.48
C ASP A 849 -67.82 28.08 4.01
N TYR A 850 -67.05 27.39 3.16
CA TYR A 850 -67.43 26.11 2.58
C TYR A 850 -66.31 25.08 2.57
N ALA A 851 -66.59 23.86 3.00
CA ALA A 851 -65.64 22.74 2.94
C ALA A 851 -66.26 21.47 2.34
N SER A 852 -65.48 20.81 1.47
CA SER A 852 -65.80 19.49 0.91
C SER A 852 -64.56 18.60 0.85
N ALA A 853 -64.73 17.29 1.08
CA ALA A 853 -63.64 16.34 0.87
C ALA A 853 -63.64 15.84 -0.58
N LEU A 854 -64.81 15.55 -1.14
CA LEU A 854 -64.97 14.93 -2.45
C LEU A 854 -66.11 15.61 -3.22
N GLU A 855 -65.80 16.24 -4.36
CA GLU A 855 -66.77 16.74 -5.33
C GLU A 855 -66.66 15.92 -6.62
N VAL A 856 -67.66 15.07 -6.87
CA VAL A 856 -67.57 14.00 -7.87
C VAL A 856 -68.67 14.17 -8.90
N HIS A 857 -68.29 14.38 -10.15
CA HIS A 857 -69.18 14.64 -11.28
C HIS A 857 -68.97 13.61 -12.38
N ASN A 858 -70.05 12.95 -12.82
CA ASN A 858 -70.03 11.94 -13.89
C ASN A 858 -68.90 10.90 -13.75
N SER A 859 -68.62 10.45 -12.53
CA SER A 859 -67.43 9.64 -12.22
C SER A 859 -67.81 8.36 -11.47
N GLY A 860 -66.87 7.40 -11.46
CA GLY A 860 -66.93 6.21 -10.60
C GLY A 860 -66.02 6.39 -9.38
N ILE A 861 -66.53 6.19 -8.16
CA ILE A 861 -65.73 6.28 -6.94
C ILE A 861 -65.92 5.07 -6.02
N LEU A 862 -64.80 4.51 -5.55
CA LEU A 862 -64.73 3.52 -4.49
C LEU A 862 -63.91 4.11 -3.34
N LEU A 863 -64.52 4.22 -2.17
CA LEU A 863 -63.83 4.51 -0.92
C LEU A 863 -63.95 3.29 -0.01
N ASN A 864 -62.81 2.70 0.32
CA ASN A 864 -62.73 1.49 1.12
C ASN A 864 -61.81 1.69 2.33
N SER A 865 -62.41 1.87 3.50
CA SER A 865 -61.73 2.23 4.75
C SER A 865 -61.08 3.61 4.73
N GLY A 866 -60.90 4.20 5.93
CA GLY A 866 -60.29 5.51 6.12
C GLY A 866 -61.23 6.50 6.82
N SER A 867 -60.82 7.76 6.85
CA SER A 867 -61.56 8.85 7.49
C SER A 867 -61.70 10.07 6.60
N ILE A 868 -62.86 10.70 6.67
CA ILE A 868 -63.16 12.00 6.09
C ILE A 868 -63.58 12.94 7.22
N GLU A 869 -62.92 14.09 7.32
CA GLU A 869 -63.29 15.16 8.24
C GLU A 869 -63.44 16.49 7.50
N VAL A 870 -64.63 17.08 7.53
CA VAL A 870 -64.86 18.42 6.97
C VAL A 870 -65.32 19.40 8.04
N SER A 871 -64.85 20.64 7.97
CA SER A 871 -65.19 21.70 8.92
C SER A 871 -65.33 23.06 8.26
N ALA A 872 -66.52 23.66 8.31
CA ALA A 872 -66.83 25.00 7.79
C ALA A 872 -68.23 25.47 8.21
N ARG A 873 -68.60 26.74 7.93
CA ARG A 873 -69.99 27.19 8.08
C ARG A 873 -70.94 26.30 7.29
N ASP A 874 -70.63 26.06 6.02
CA ASP A 874 -71.35 25.18 5.09
C ASP A 874 -70.49 23.96 4.75
N CYS A 875 -70.94 22.77 5.13
CA CYS A 875 -70.21 21.53 4.89
C CYS A 875 -71.01 20.58 4.02
N THR A 876 -70.34 20.08 2.99
CA THR A 876 -70.77 18.90 2.22
C THR A 876 -69.57 17.97 2.10
N ALA A 877 -69.48 16.96 2.97
CA ALA A 877 -68.30 16.08 2.96
C ALA A 877 -68.11 15.41 1.60
N ILE A 878 -69.20 14.94 0.99
CA ILE A 878 -69.20 14.39 -0.36
C ILE A 878 -70.33 15.02 -1.17
N LEU A 879 -70.02 15.52 -2.37
CA LEU A 879 -70.98 15.87 -3.40
C LEU A 879 -70.89 14.84 -4.53
N LEU A 880 -72.01 14.21 -4.87
CA LEU A 880 -72.14 13.28 -5.99
C LEU A 880 -73.13 13.86 -7.01
N ASP A 881 -72.67 14.11 -8.23
CA ASP A 881 -73.52 14.49 -9.37
C ASP A 881 -73.38 13.44 -10.48
N ARG A 882 -74.48 12.72 -10.74
CA ARG A 882 -74.60 11.68 -11.77
C ARG A 882 -73.44 10.68 -11.75
N SER A 883 -73.05 10.26 -10.54
CA SER A 883 -71.85 9.46 -10.30
C SER A 883 -72.18 8.13 -9.64
N ASN A 884 -71.45 7.08 -10.01
CA ASN A 884 -71.56 5.76 -9.39
C ASN A 884 -70.58 5.68 -8.23
N ALA A 885 -71.08 5.45 -7.02
CA ALA A 885 -70.26 5.54 -5.82
C ALA A 885 -70.49 4.39 -4.84
N MET A 886 -69.40 3.93 -4.22
CA MET A 886 -69.41 2.90 -3.18
C MET A 886 -68.53 3.33 -2.01
N PHE A 887 -69.10 3.36 -0.80
CA PHE A 887 -68.40 3.71 0.44
C PHE A 887 -68.49 2.53 1.41
N LEU A 888 -67.33 2.03 1.84
CA LEU A 888 -67.21 0.85 2.69
C LEU A 888 -66.30 1.15 3.88
N ASN A 889 -66.69 0.74 5.09
CA ASN A 889 -65.84 0.76 6.29
C ASN A 889 -65.20 2.13 6.64
N ALA A 890 -65.85 3.23 6.28
CA ALA A 890 -65.28 4.57 6.38
C ALA A 890 -65.91 5.40 7.49
N ALA A 891 -65.12 6.30 8.09
CA ALA A 891 -65.59 7.25 9.08
C ALA A 891 -65.76 8.65 8.48
N PHE A 892 -66.90 9.29 8.72
CA PHE A 892 -67.24 10.63 8.25
C PHE A 892 -67.53 11.52 9.45
N THR A 893 -66.80 12.63 9.57
CA THR A 893 -67.05 13.67 10.58
C THR A 893 -67.33 14.99 9.88
N VAL A 894 -68.49 15.58 10.17
CA VAL A 894 -68.91 16.86 9.60
C VAL A 894 -69.08 17.87 10.72
N LYS A 895 -68.30 18.95 10.67
CA LYS A 895 -68.30 20.03 11.67
C LYS A 895 -68.87 21.31 11.07
N SER A 896 -70.11 21.68 11.41
CA SER A 896 -70.76 22.84 10.76
C SER A 896 -71.74 23.61 11.65
N SER A 897 -71.78 24.94 11.44
CA SER A 897 -72.67 25.88 12.13
C SER A 897 -73.90 26.31 11.33
N PHE A 898 -74.02 25.99 10.03
CA PHE A 898 -75.17 26.37 9.19
C PHE A 898 -75.71 25.21 8.34
N LEU A 899 -75.09 24.87 7.21
CA LEU A 899 -75.49 23.73 6.38
C LEU A 899 -74.58 22.55 6.65
N SER A 900 -75.12 21.39 7.05
CA SER A 900 -74.33 20.19 7.32
C SER A 900 -74.87 18.98 6.58
N ARG A 901 -74.09 18.48 5.62
CA ARG A 901 -74.37 17.30 4.82
C ARG A 901 -73.17 16.36 4.83
N ALA A 902 -73.38 15.09 5.18
CA ALA A 902 -72.33 14.08 4.97
C ALA A 902 -72.21 13.73 3.48
N MET A 903 -73.34 13.58 2.80
CA MET A 903 -73.40 13.35 1.36
C MET A 903 -74.54 14.16 0.72
N GLU A 904 -74.23 14.93 -0.32
CA GLU A 904 -75.20 15.52 -1.24
C GLU A 904 -75.21 14.72 -2.54
N ILE A 905 -76.38 14.25 -2.94
CA ILE A 905 -76.57 13.33 -4.07
C ILE A 905 -77.49 13.98 -5.10
N ARG A 906 -77.07 13.96 -6.36
CA ARG A 906 -77.85 14.39 -7.53
C ARG A 906 -77.79 13.27 -8.57
N GLY A 907 -78.88 12.53 -8.76
CA GLY A 907 -78.91 11.30 -9.58
C GLY A 907 -78.83 10.01 -8.76
N ALA A 908 -78.08 9.02 -9.24
CA ALA A 908 -78.02 7.66 -8.68
C ALA A 908 -77.56 7.65 -7.21
N PHE A 909 -78.22 6.83 -6.39
CA PHE A 909 -77.92 6.71 -4.97
C PHE A 909 -76.69 5.80 -4.72
N PRO A 910 -75.72 6.19 -3.86
CA PRO A 910 -74.52 5.39 -3.62
C PRO A 910 -74.79 4.13 -2.79
N LYS A 911 -73.93 3.11 -2.94
CA LYS A 911 -73.87 1.99 -2.00
C LYS A 911 -73.05 2.40 -0.77
N VAL A 912 -73.61 2.24 0.42
CA VAL A 912 -72.98 2.67 1.68
C VAL A 912 -73.07 1.57 2.71
N ALA A 913 -71.92 0.99 3.09
CA ALA A 913 -71.90 -0.12 4.04
C ALA A 913 -70.84 0.02 5.12
N ASP A 914 -71.22 -0.35 6.34
CA ASP A 914 -70.33 -0.46 7.50
C ASP A 914 -69.58 0.86 7.82
N CYS A 915 -70.17 2.01 7.49
CA CYS A 915 -69.61 3.34 7.73
C CYS A 915 -70.07 3.95 9.07
N ALA A 916 -69.25 4.86 9.61
CA ALA A 916 -69.59 5.66 10.78
C ALA A 916 -69.77 7.12 10.39
N PHE A 917 -70.91 7.71 10.73
CA PHE A 917 -71.22 9.11 10.44
C PHE A 917 -71.40 9.87 11.75
N ARG A 918 -70.63 10.95 11.91
CA ARG A 918 -70.70 11.85 13.05
C ARG A 918 -70.92 13.28 12.60
N TYR A 919 -71.89 13.93 13.25
CA TYR A 919 -72.08 15.37 13.16
C TYR A 919 -71.63 16.05 14.46
N GLU A 920 -70.95 17.20 14.32
CA GLU A 920 -70.61 18.09 15.43
C GLU A 920 -70.95 19.53 15.03
N GLY A 921 -71.79 20.22 15.81
CA GLY A 921 -72.09 21.63 15.57
C GLY A 921 -73.47 22.06 16.04
N SER A 922 -73.93 23.22 15.55
CA SER A 922 -75.15 23.90 16.01
C SER A 922 -76.28 24.00 14.97
N THR A 923 -76.16 23.39 13.79
CA THR A 923 -77.21 23.42 12.78
C THR A 923 -78.46 22.64 13.23
N ARG A 924 -79.63 23.19 12.89
CA ARG A 924 -80.92 22.53 13.13
C ARG A 924 -81.21 21.42 12.13
N ARG A 925 -80.48 21.36 11.01
CA ARG A 925 -80.68 20.40 9.91
C ARG A 925 -79.35 19.81 9.48
N ALA A 926 -78.85 18.86 10.27
CA ALA A 926 -77.75 17.99 9.89
C ALA A 926 -78.31 16.74 9.22
N GLU A 927 -77.92 16.52 7.95
CA GLU A 927 -78.41 15.44 7.11
C GLU A 927 -77.27 14.50 6.76
N VAL A 928 -77.48 13.18 6.87
CA VAL A 928 -76.50 12.20 6.36
C VAL A 928 -76.53 12.23 4.83
N PHE A 929 -77.70 11.97 4.25
CA PHE A 929 -77.94 12.00 2.82
C PHE A 929 -78.90 13.15 2.47
N ALA A 930 -78.51 14.02 1.57
CA ALA A 930 -79.29 15.16 1.08
C ALA A 930 -79.34 15.17 -0.45
N GLY A 931 -80.36 15.82 -1.03
CA GLY A 931 -80.49 15.95 -2.48
C GLY A 931 -81.96 15.97 -2.92
N PRO A 932 -82.48 17.07 -3.49
CA PRO A 932 -83.85 17.11 -3.99
C PRO A 932 -84.02 16.27 -5.27
N ASP A 933 -82.93 16.09 -6.03
CA ASP A 933 -82.89 15.37 -7.30
C ASP A 933 -82.23 13.98 -7.15
N ALA A 934 -82.07 13.49 -5.91
CA ALA A 934 -81.56 12.15 -5.65
C ALA A 934 -82.63 11.12 -6.02
N GLU A 935 -82.23 10.07 -6.75
CA GLU A 935 -83.04 8.87 -6.89
C GLU A 935 -83.24 8.23 -5.50
N ALA A 936 -84.36 7.52 -5.31
CA ALA A 936 -84.56 6.80 -4.07
C ALA A 936 -83.51 5.68 -3.91
N PRO A 937 -82.99 5.42 -2.71
CA PRO A 937 -82.10 4.28 -2.50
C PRO A 937 -82.78 2.98 -2.89
N GLU A 938 -82.03 2.07 -3.53
CA GLU A 938 -82.52 0.71 -3.78
C GLU A 938 -82.48 -0.13 -2.49
N ALA A 939 -83.26 -1.20 -2.45
CA ALA A 939 -83.21 -2.16 -1.33
C ALA A 939 -81.79 -2.74 -1.18
N GLU A 940 -81.38 -2.99 0.07
CA GLU A 940 -80.09 -3.60 0.42
C GLU A 940 -78.83 -2.77 0.07
N THR A 941 -78.96 -1.48 -0.24
CA THR A 941 -77.83 -0.60 -0.59
C THR A 941 -77.21 0.16 0.59
N ILE A 942 -77.93 0.28 1.72
CA ILE A 942 -77.49 1.07 2.89
C ILE A 942 -77.58 0.21 4.16
N GLY A 943 -76.47 -0.37 4.61
CA GLY A 943 -76.47 -1.30 5.74
C GLY A 943 -75.24 -1.27 6.65
N GLY A 944 -75.40 -1.65 7.91
CA GLY A 944 -74.31 -1.75 8.88
C GLY A 944 -73.72 -0.42 9.35
N ASN A 945 -74.35 0.71 9.00
CA ASN A 945 -73.83 2.03 9.32
C ASN A 945 -74.19 2.48 10.74
N SER A 946 -73.43 3.41 11.29
CA SER A 946 -73.73 4.10 12.56
C SER A 946 -73.89 5.60 12.35
N PHE A 947 -74.92 6.17 12.98
CA PHE A 947 -75.21 7.60 12.89
C PHE A 947 -75.18 8.25 14.29
N THR A 948 -74.39 9.31 14.45
CA THR A 948 -74.25 10.08 15.69
C THR A 948 -74.62 11.54 15.44
N HIS A 949 -75.55 12.09 16.23
CA HIS A 949 -75.99 13.50 16.26
C HIS A 949 -76.65 14.09 15.00
N PHE A 950 -76.85 13.33 13.93
CA PHE A 950 -77.65 13.79 12.79
C PHE A 950 -79.13 13.93 13.16
N SER A 951 -79.84 14.88 12.53
CA SER A 951 -81.30 15.02 12.70
C SER A 951 -82.08 14.23 11.65
N ASN A 952 -81.56 14.15 10.42
CA ASN A 952 -82.15 13.40 9.32
C ASN A 952 -81.17 12.39 8.72
N ILE A 953 -81.68 11.21 8.34
CA ILE A 953 -80.93 10.22 7.57
C ILE A 953 -81.00 10.57 6.08
N PHE A 954 -82.21 10.71 5.53
CA PHE A 954 -82.41 11.06 4.12
C PHE A 954 -83.63 11.97 3.93
N GLY A 955 -83.35 13.25 3.61
CA GLY A 955 -84.35 14.29 3.45
C GLY A 955 -85.33 14.41 4.63
N ASN A 956 -86.48 15.04 4.39
CA ASN A 956 -87.52 15.17 5.42
C ASN A 956 -88.36 13.89 5.62
N ALA A 957 -88.25 12.91 4.71
CA ALA A 957 -89.03 11.68 4.76
C ALA A 957 -88.51 10.70 5.83
N TRP A 958 -87.20 10.73 6.10
CA TRP A 958 -86.50 9.81 6.98
C TRP A 958 -85.71 10.54 8.08
N PRO A 959 -86.39 11.14 9.08
CA PRO A 959 -85.72 11.61 10.29
C PRO A 959 -85.09 10.43 11.03
N VAL A 960 -84.08 10.69 11.87
CA VAL A 960 -83.40 9.66 12.66
C VAL A 960 -84.37 8.85 13.55
N SER A 961 -85.47 9.46 14.00
CA SER A 961 -86.55 8.79 14.74
C SER A 961 -87.28 7.70 13.96
N ARG A 962 -87.10 7.61 12.63
CA ARG A 962 -87.68 6.59 11.75
C ARG A 962 -86.67 5.54 11.27
N LEU A 963 -85.54 5.38 11.96
CA LEU A 963 -84.47 4.42 11.60
C LEU A 963 -84.98 3.00 11.32
N GLN A 964 -85.92 2.48 12.11
CA GLN A 964 -86.45 1.12 11.92
C GLN A 964 -87.14 0.96 10.55
N GLY A 965 -87.94 1.94 10.14
CA GLY A 965 -88.59 1.92 8.82
C GLY A 965 -87.59 2.11 7.69
N PHE A 966 -86.57 2.94 7.90
CA PHE A 966 -85.48 3.13 6.94
C PHE A 966 -84.70 1.83 6.72
N ASN A 967 -84.35 1.13 7.81
CA ASN A 967 -83.69 -0.16 7.76
C ASN A 967 -84.51 -1.23 7.04
N HIS A 968 -85.83 -1.28 7.28
CA HIS A 968 -86.71 -2.21 6.57
C HIS A 968 -86.75 -1.95 5.06
N ALA A 969 -86.66 -0.69 4.64
CA ALA A 969 -86.70 -0.31 3.24
C ALA A 969 -85.37 -0.54 2.50
N PHE A 970 -84.23 -0.27 3.15
CA PHE A 970 -82.95 -0.12 2.43
C PHE A 970 -81.78 -0.96 2.99
N ALA A 971 -81.89 -1.54 4.18
CA ALA A 971 -80.79 -2.30 4.78
C ALA A 971 -80.87 -3.81 4.48
N PRO A 972 -79.75 -4.49 4.20
CA PRO A 972 -79.73 -5.94 4.05
C PRO A 972 -80.14 -6.66 5.35
N ALA A 973 -80.71 -7.86 5.21
CA ALA A 973 -80.96 -8.75 6.33
C ALA A 973 -79.65 -9.06 7.08
N GLY A 974 -79.60 -8.75 8.38
CA GLY A 974 -78.41 -8.96 9.23
C GLY A 974 -77.39 -7.83 9.24
N ARG A 975 -77.57 -6.76 8.44
CA ARG A 975 -76.69 -5.57 8.42
C ARG A 975 -77.49 -4.29 8.63
N GLN A 976 -78.11 -4.18 9.80
CA GLN A 976 -78.98 -3.06 10.15
C GLN A 976 -78.17 -1.82 10.53
N ASN A 977 -78.65 -0.63 10.16
CA ASN A 977 -78.04 0.63 10.60
C ASN A 977 -78.42 0.93 12.05
N THR A 978 -77.57 1.67 12.76
CA THR A 978 -77.71 2.01 14.18
C THR A 978 -77.60 3.51 14.40
N VAL A 979 -78.23 4.00 15.47
CA VAL A 979 -78.08 5.38 15.94
C VAL A 979 -77.41 5.31 17.31
N LEU A 980 -76.28 5.97 17.43
CA LEU A 980 -75.56 6.08 18.69
C LEU A 980 -76.06 7.34 19.39
N SER A 981 -76.75 7.16 20.52
CA SER A 981 -77.03 8.26 21.43
C SER A 981 -75.71 8.81 21.98
N PRO A 982 -75.60 10.13 22.26
CA PRO A 982 -74.47 10.63 23.04
C PRO A 982 -74.36 9.80 24.31
N SER A 983 -73.15 9.36 24.66
CA SER A 983 -72.93 8.95 26.05
C SER A 983 -73.28 10.17 26.91
N PRO A 984 -74.04 10.02 28.00
CA PRO A 984 -74.19 11.11 28.94
C PRO A 984 -72.78 11.52 29.39
N GLU A 985 -72.35 12.71 28.98
CA GLU A 985 -71.11 13.33 29.46
C GLU A 985 -71.17 13.61 30.96
#